data_AF-A0A1N6MV24-F1
#
_entry.id   AF-A0A1N6MV24-F1
#
_cell.length_a   1.000
_cell.length_b   1.000
_cell.length_c   1.000
_cell.angle_alpha   90.00
_cell.angle_beta   90.00
_cell.angle_gamma   90.00
#
_symmetry.space_group_name_H-M   'P 1'
#
loop_
_entity.id
_entity.type
_entity.pdbx_description
1 polymer ?
#
loop_
_entity_poly.entity_id
_entity_poly.type
_entity_poly.pdbx_seq_one_letter_code
_entity_poly.pdbx_strand_id
1 'polypeptide(L)'
;MKLYSGKDIEVTGSTLKSSGDLNINAGNNLTISPYGERYDKQKVTSLLEAGGISDSSGEGKNTKKGIYIKYDSDKAEQENITQKSSELSGGNITINAGKDVTVVGSDIMTRNGDASISADNISFLASNDLAAQRKSHSSTGVGLVLSIGNQGASIGGFAKHSAKNNSQEKKEAVVSKTNIAGDLKLNARNKLVQQGSQHNVVGNYEANADSIENRAAESSNILSSGNFNIGGGATLSFGIKNNSLDINAGASVKGSNYTANNITSNANVTSIKANNNININAREDIYDQGTQYNSANGGIELKANNHINEAAFNKTEKNVSDTSGRAEIQAGLALLSQDLTVRAKGKGGVSRSSESNSDAIVSDFRAHKDINIQARHDVKYQGISFNSDNGKSTITAGNNISIGQANNTIKKTKTDYGVALGAGVGVNLPTGVVNMGAGSIAAEYAVSDDTRVTAKNSNINGAQGVNLTAGNNLSLQGTNVSGNDINLDAKQGEIIITSAQDSINKDSFQIGADVGAGVAMNASKLAQVKAKAYGKFGNGYERDVINHNSQITGENVTLASKKDTTIKGTNIVADRVNGKIGGDLNIETAQNTANGKNIYLEAGGQFNSGTIFSGNQPSGFKGVFNIVKNLVLGVKTRFKFDYEKHDDMGLANQTGISAKNGINLDVDGKTNLTGAKIESTDQPVILNTEEVVNHELTAHSQEQKISVKLPGSPIELLFSLPGAISDIVHGKVPYTDMQSHNKKIGTLTNKIISPPPKVSNCIVTVRDKVSGNIGSNVSKKMVTQVTGCGQQSGNLNGGGV
;
A
#
# COMPACT_ATOMS: atom_id res chain seq x y z
N MET A 1 -26.00 15.60 44.18
CA MET A 1 -26.83 16.44 43.29
C MET A 1 -27.81 15.53 42.53
N LYS A 2 -29.04 15.98 42.29
CA LYS A 2 -30.01 15.24 41.46
C LYS A 2 -30.67 16.16 40.44
N LEU A 3 -30.75 15.76 39.16
CA LEU A 3 -31.46 16.45 38.09
C LEU A 3 -32.57 15.53 37.57
N TYR A 4 -33.77 16.07 37.44
CA TYR A 4 -34.95 15.36 36.97
C TYR A 4 -35.70 16.21 35.93
N SER A 5 -36.03 15.61 34.79
CA SER A 5 -36.89 16.21 33.76
C SER A 5 -37.89 15.16 33.29
N GLY A 6 -39.15 15.54 33.14
CA GLY A 6 -40.16 14.70 32.49
C GLY A 6 -39.98 14.57 30.97
N LYS A 7 -39.03 15.31 30.38
CA LYS A 7 -38.69 15.30 28.96
C LYS A 7 -37.17 15.20 28.81
N ASP A 8 -36.58 16.07 28.00
CA ASP A 8 -35.15 16.09 27.70
C ASP A 8 -34.36 16.85 28.77
N ILE A 9 -33.06 16.54 28.85
CA ILE A 9 -32.04 17.33 29.57
C ILE A 9 -30.91 17.59 28.58
N GLU A 10 -30.44 18.84 28.53
CA GLU A 10 -29.30 19.24 27.70
C GLU A 10 -28.25 19.94 28.57
N VAL A 11 -27.00 19.49 28.44
CA VAL A 11 -25.82 20.07 29.11
C VAL A 11 -24.84 20.47 28.01
N THR A 12 -24.72 21.77 27.76
CA THR A 12 -23.91 22.30 26.64
C THR A 12 -22.83 23.25 27.16
N GLY A 13 -21.57 23.01 26.78
CA GLY A 13 -20.40 23.78 27.21
C GLY A 13 -20.32 24.05 28.72
N SER A 14 -20.82 23.12 29.55
CA SER A 14 -21.09 23.35 30.98
C SER A 14 -20.45 22.28 31.86
N THR A 15 -20.08 22.68 33.08
CA THR A 15 -19.56 21.77 34.10
C THR A 15 -20.60 21.53 35.20
N LEU A 16 -21.00 20.28 35.39
CA LEU A 16 -21.91 19.85 36.46
C LEU A 16 -21.14 19.05 37.51
N LYS A 17 -20.89 19.65 38.67
CA LYS A 17 -20.06 19.08 39.75
C LYS A 17 -20.89 18.81 41.01
N SER A 18 -20.78 17.59 41.54
CA SER A 18 -21.36 17.16 42.81
C SER A 18 -20.28 16.61 43.72
N SER A 19 -20.26 17.00 45.01
CA SER A 19 -19.31 16.49 46.02
C SER A 19 -19.60 15.05 46.45
N GLY A 20 -20.86 14.61 46.37
CA GLY A 20 -21.29 13.22 46.45
C GLY A 20 -21.87 12.74 45.12
N ASP A 21 -22.89 11.90 45.15
CA ASP A 21 -23.47 11.32 43.92
C ASP A 21 -24.10 12.36 43.00
N LEU A 22 -23.96 12.16 41.69
CA LEU A 22 -24.65 12.91 40.65
C LEU A 22 -25.64 11.99 39.95
N ASN A 23 -26.94 12.25 40.15
CA ASN A 23 -28.02 11.46 39.55
C ASN A 23 -28.77 12.30 38.51
N ILE A 24 -28.84 11.85 37.26
CA ILE A 24 -29.55 12.53 36.17
C ILE A 24 -30.63 11.59 35.64
N ASN A 25 -31.88 12.05 35.61
CA ASN A 25 -33.02 11.31 35.07
C ASN A 25 -33.78 12.17 34.06
N ALA A 26 -33.74 11.78 32.79
CA ALA A 26 -34.50 12.40 31.70
C ALA A 26 -35.63 11.46 31.26
N GLY A 27 -36.86 11.98 31.16
CA GLY A 27 -38.00 11.22 30.65
C GLY A 27 -37.85 10.82 29.19
N ASN A 28 -37.12 11.61 28.39
CA ASN A 28 -36.79 11.32 27.00
C ASN A 28 -35.27 11.20 26.83
N ASN A 29 -34.60 12.26 26.35
CA ASN A 29 -33.19 12.21 25.99
C ASN A 29 -32.31 12.99 26.97
N LEU A 30 -31.05 12.57 27.10
CA LEU A 30 -29.98 13.37 27.69
C LEU A 30 -28.90 13.64 26.64
N THR A 31 -28.62 14.92 26.39
CA THR A 31 -27.51 15.33 25.52
C THR A 31 -26.47 16.09 26.33
N ILE A 32 -25.21 15.66 26.21
CA ILE A 32 -24.04 16.32 26.82
C ILE A 32 -23.11 16.70 25.66
N SER A 33 -23.04 17.99 25.34
CA SER A 33 -22.40 18.50 24.13
C SER A 33 -21.41 19.62 24.44
N PRO A 34 -20.40 19.86 23.59
CA PRO A 34 -19.51 20.99 23.75
C PRO A 34 -20.17 22.26 23.24
N TYR A 35 -19.63 23.42 23.61
CA TYR A 35 -19.93 24.71 22.97
C TYR A 35 -18.80 25.08 22.00
N GLY A 36 -19.13 25.33 20.73
CA GLY A 36 -18.15 25.72 19.70
C GLY A 36 -17.87 27.22 19.71
N GLU A 37 -16.75 27.64 20.30
CA GLU A 37 -16.30 29.04 20.28
C GLU A 37 -15.72 29.38 18.90
N ARG A 38 -16.30 30.37 18.21
CA ARG A 38 -15.96 30.76 16.84
C ARG A 38 -15.23 32.10 16.79
N TYR A 39 -14.13 32.15 16.05
CA TYR A 39 -13.38 33.37 15.77
C TYR A 39 -13.10 33.52 14.27
N ASP A 40 -13.58 34.63 13.69
CA ASP A 40 -13.39 34.96 12.28
C ASP A 40 -12.60 36.27 12.14
N LYS A 41 -11.63 36.30 11.24
CA LYS A 41 -10.85 37.50 10.91
C LYS A 41 -10.62 37.62 9.41
N GLN A 42 -10.79 38.82 8.88
CA GLN A 42 -10.48 39.16 7.49
C GLN A 42 -9.58 40.40 7.43
N LYS A 43 -8.58 40.36 6.55
CA LYS A 43 -7.69 41.49 6.26
C LYS A 43 -7.48 41.61 4.76
N VAL A 44 -7.54 42.84 4.24
CA VAL A 44 -7.22 43.17 2.84
C VAL A 44 -6.22 44.32 2.84
N THR A 45 -5.17 44.22 2.04
CA THR A 45 -4.16 45.27 1.81
C THR A 45 -3.97 45.44 0.31
N SER A 46 -3.90 46.68 -0.17
CA SER A 46 -3.62 46.98 -1.58
C SER A 46 -2.55 48.07 -1.68
N LEU A 47 -1.63 47.93 -2.63
CA LEU A 47 -0.52 48.85 -2.84
C LEU A 47 -0.32 49.11 -4.34
N LEU A 48 -0.23 50.39 -4.69
CA LEU A 48 0.21 50.83 -6.01
C LEU A 48 1.62 51.44 -5.87
N GLU A 49 2.59 50.86 -6.56
CA GLU A 49 4.00 51.26 -6.52
C GLU A 49 4.46 51.68 -7.92
N ALA A 50 5.22 52.77 -8.00
CA ALA A 50 5.96 53.18 -9.19
C ALA A 50 7.44 53.33 -8.81
N GLY A 51 8.35 52.82 -9.63
CA GLY A 51 9.77 52.80 -9.28
C GLY A 51 10.72 52.61 -10.45
N GLY A 52 12.01 52.71 -10.14
CA GLY A 52 13.10 52.43 -11.07
C GLY A 52 13.58 50.98 -10.96
N ILE A 53 13.94 50.36 -12.08
CA ILE A 53 14.64 49.07 -12.15
C ILE A 53 16.13 49.39 -12.26
N SER A 54 16.96 48.79 -11.40
CA SER A 54 18.42 48.87 -11.50
C SER A 54 19.02 47.54 -11.07
N ASP A 55 19.54 46.78 -12.04
CA ASP A 55 20.19 45.48 -11.80
C ASP A 55 21.57 45.47 -12.47
N SER A 56 22.59 45.15 -11.67
CA SER A 56 24.00 45.14 -12.04
C SER A 56 24.65 43.85 -11.51
N SER A 57 24.49 42.73 -12.22
CA SER A 57 25.08 41.44 -11.84
C SER A 57 26.48 41.24 -12.44
N GLY A 58 27.43 40.74 -11.63
CA GLY A 58 28.87 40.63 -11.90
C GLY A 58 29.36 39.56 -12.89
N GLU A 59 30.65 39.70 -13.24
CA GLU A 59 31.49 39.02 -14.26
C GLU A 59 30.86 38.82 -15.66
N GLY A 60 30.70 39.96 -16.34
CA GLY A 60 30.20 40.07 -17.72
C GLY A 60 29.18 41.20 -17.84
N LYS A 61 29.64 42.45 -17.75
CA LYS A 61 28.87 43.71 -17.61
C LYS A 61 27.56 43.73 -18.43
N ASN A 62 26.44 43.31 -17.83
CA ASN A 62 25.09 43.50 -18.35
C ASN A 62 24.33 44.41 -17.37
N THR A 63 24.18 45.70 -17.71
CA THR A 63 23.48 46.70 -16.89
C THR A 63 22.03 46.80 -17.33
N LYS A 64 21.07 46.67 -16.40
CA LYS A 64 19.64 46.91 -16.68
C LYS A 64 19.14 48.15 -15.93
N LYS A 65 18.53 49.08 -16.65
CA LYS A 65 17.88 50.29 -16.11
C LYS A 65 16.46 50.40 -16.64
N GLY A 66 15.48 50.75 -15.82
CA GLY A 66 14.10 50.83 -16.30
C GLY A 66 13.16 51.56 -15.35
N ILE A 67 11.89 51.64 -15.74
CA ILE A 67 10.80 52.15 -14.92
C ILE A 67 9.65 51.14 -14.92
N TYR A 68 8.89 51.07 -13.84
CA TYR A 68 7.72 50.18 -13.74
C TYR A 68 6.61 50.78 -12.88
N ILE A 69 5.40 50.28 -13.11
CA ILE A 69 4.22 50.48 -12.26
C ILE A 69 3.70 49.09 -11.88
N LYS A 70 3.42 48.86 -10.59
CA LYS A 70 2.97 47.58 -10.06
C LYS A 70 1.83 47.78 -9.06
N TYR A 71 0.77 46.98 -9.18
CA TYR A 71 -0.34 46.90 -8.27
C TYR A 71 -0.32 45.54 -7.55
N ASP A 72 -0.18 45.55 -6.23
CA ASP A 72 -0.19 44.37 -5.36
C ASP A 72 -1.47 44.37 -4.50
N SER A 73 -2.10 43.21 -4.33
CA SER A 73 -3.26 43.03 -3.45
C SER A 73 -3.12 41.74 -2.65
N ASP A 74 -3.17 41.86 -1.33
CA ASP A 74 -3.11 40.77 -0.36
C ASP A 74 -4.44 40.65 0.37
N LYS A 75 -4.99 39.43 0.47
CA LYS A 75 -6.14 39.10 1.31
C LYS A 75 -5.81 37.90 2.19
N ALA A 76 -6.16 38.02 3.46
CA ALA A 76 -6.00 36.95 4.44
C ALA A 76 -7.30 36.77 5.23
N GLU A 77 -7.76 35.52 5.33
CA GLU A 77 -8.91 35.09 6.13
C GLU A 77 -8.45 34.03 7.13
N GLN A 78 -9.02 34.08 8.33
CA GLN A 78 -8.83 33.09 9.37
C GLN A 78 -10.17 32.79 10.01
N GLU A 79 -10.49 31.51 10.16
CA GLU A 79 -11.64 30.99 10.87
C GLU A 79 -11.13 29.93 11.85
N ASN A 80 -11.49 30.05 13.12
CA ASN A 80 -11.23 29.00 14.11
C ASN A 80 -12.53 28.66 14.83
N ILE A 81 -12.75 27.37 15.07
CA ILE A 81 -13.76 26.85 15.98
C ILE A 81 -13.05 25.99 17.01
N THR A 82 -13.21 26.30 18.30
CA THR A 82 -12.68 25.49 19.40
C THR A 82 -13.83 24.95 20.23
N GLN A 83 -13.91 23.63 20.36
CA GLN A 83 -14.91 22.94 21.15
C GLN A 83 -14.56 23.06 22.64
N LYS A 84 -15.44 23.67 23.42
CA LYS A 84 -15.37 23.70 24.88
C LYS A 84 -16.21 22.55 25.41
N SER A 85 -15.56 21.49 25.91
CA SER A 85 -16.24 20.28 26.40
C SER A 85 -17.18 20.58 27.57
N SER A 86 -18.28 19.83 27.65
CA SER A 86 -19.03 19.72 28.90
C SER A 86 -18.37 18.68 29.82
N GLU A 87 -18.52 18.85 31.13
CA GLU A 87 -17.96 17.93 32.13
C GLU A 87 -19.04 17.55 33.15
N LEU A 88 -19.30 16.24 33.32
CA LEU A 88 -20.07 15.72 34.44
C LEU A 88 -19.12 15.12 35.47
N SER A 89 -19.20 15.57 36.73
CA SER A 89 -18.32 15.10 37.80
C SER A 89 -19.05 14.84 39.11
N GLY A 90 -18.85 13.65 39.69
CA GLY A 90 -19.54 13.18 40.89
C GLY A 90 -18.70 12.22 41.74
N GLY A 91 -19.22 11.84 42.91
CA GLY A 91 -18.72 10.68 43.67
C GLY A 91 -19.00 9.41 42.90
N ASN A 92 -20.29 9.01 42.86
CA ASN A 92 -20.87 8.13 41.85
C ASN A 92 -21.64 8.96 40.81
N ILE A 93 -21.80 8.43 39.60
CA ILE A 93 -22.66 9.02 38.55
C ILE A 93 -23.70 7.98 38.12
N THR A 94 -24.97 8.35 38.15
CA THR A 94 -26.06 7.56 37.56
C THR A 94 -26.84 8.40 36.56
N ILE A 95 -26.95 7.92 35.34
CA ILE A 95 -27.67 8.55 34.23
C ILE A 95 -28.75 7.59 33.74
N ASN A 96 -30.01 8.03 33.77
CA ASN A 96 -31.12 7.31 33.16
C ASN A 96 -31.85 8.21 32.17
N ALA A 97 -32.03 7.73 30.94
CA ALA A 97 -32.86 8.38 29.93
C ALA A 97 -33.95 7.40 29.44
N GLY A 98 -35.17 7.88 29.27
CA GLY A 98 -36.25 7.06 28.70
C GLY A 98 -35.99 6.64 27.26
N LYS A 99 -35.21 7.43 26.51
CA LYS A 99 -34.80 7.19 25.12
C LYS A 99 -33.28 7.25 24.98
N ASP A 100 -32.69 8.36 24.55
CA ASP A 100 -31.27 8.37 24.17
C ASP A 100 -30.37 9.11 25.16
N VAL A 101 -29.15 8.59 25.36
CA VAL A 101 -28.04 9.34 25.98
C VAL A 101 -26.99 9.60 24.91
N THR A 102 -26.71 10.86 24.63
CA THR A 102 -25.68 11.27 23.66
C THR A 102 -24.63 12.15 24.34
N VAL A 103 -23.38 11.71 24.31
CA VAL A 103 -22.20 12.42 24.78
C VAL A 103 -21.37 12.78 23.56
N VAL A 104 -21.13 14.06 23.31
CA VAL A 104 -20.35 14.54 22.16
C VAL A 104 -19.15 15.31 22.69
N GLY A 105 -17.93 14.91 22.33
CA GLY A 105 -16.68 15.60 22.70
C GLY A 105 -16.61 16.08 24.15
N SER A 106 -17.19 15.33 25.09
CA SER A 106 -17.42 15.75 26.47
C SER A 106 -16.96 14.69 27.47
N ASP A 107 -16.77 15.10 28.72
CA ASP A 107 -16.11 14.32 29.76
C ASP A 107 -17.09 13.86 30.84
N ILE A 108 -17.01 12.58 31.24
CA ILE A 108 -17.69 12.03 32.42
C ILE A 108 -16.64 11.54 33.41
N MET A 109 -16.71 12.00 34.65
CA MET A 109 -15.69 11.74 35.66
C MET A 109 -16.28 11.36 37.00
N THR A 110 -15.82 10.26 37.59
CA THR A 110 -16.11 9.93 38.99
C THR A 110 -14.86 10.13 39.82
N ARG A 111 -14.97 10.67 41.03
CA ARG A 111 -13.81 10.85 41.92
C ARG A 111 -13.43 9.57 42.66
N ASN A 112 -14.42 8.87 43.22
CA ASN A 112 -14.18 7.74 44.13
C ASN A 112 -15.06 6.51 43.84
N GLY A 113 -15.98 6.58 42.88
CA GLY A 113 -17.03 5.57 42.73
C GLY A 113 -17.37 5.25 41.28
N ASP A 114 -18.55 4.67 41.08
CA ASP A 114 -18.97 4.07 39.82
C ASP A 114 -19.71 5.05 38.91
N ALA A 115 -19.75 4.75 37.62
CA ALA A 115 -20.62 5.41 36.65
C ALA A 115 -21.54 4.39 35.98
N SER A 116 -22.85 4.64 36.00
CA SER A 116 -23.84 3.84 35.29
C SER A 116 -24.70 4.70 34.37
N ILE A 117 -24.86 4.27 33.12
CA ILE A 117 -25.66 4.94 32.10
C ILE A 117 -26.67 3.94 31.53
N SER A 118 -27.96 4.26 31.58
CA SER A 118 -29.03 3.41 31.06
C SER A 118 -29.98 4.18 30.14
N ALA A 119 -30.24 3.64 28.95
CA ALA A 119 -31.02 4.29 27.88
C ALA A 119 -31.53 3.26 26.83
N ASP A 120 -32.38 3.66 25.90
CA ASP A 120 -32.62 2.92 24.65
C ASP A 120 -31.35 2.87 23.80
N ASN A 121 -30.74 4.03 23.54
CA ASN A 121 -29.47 4.13 22.82
C ASN A 121 -28.47 4.96 23.62
N ILE A 122 -27.20 4.57 23.56
CA ILE A 122 -26.09 5.32 24.15
C ILE A 122 -25.10 5.64 23.03
N SER A 123 -24.75 6.92 22.88
CA SER A 123 -23.81 7.38 21.86
C SER A 123 -22.69 8.22 22.48
N PHE A 124 -21.44 7.81 22.30
CA PHE A 124 -20.25 8.62 22.56
C PHE A 124 -19.67 9.04 21.21
N LEU A 125 -19.88 10.30 20.83
CA LEU A 125 -19.52 10.83 19.52
C LEU A 125 -18.35 11.82 19.63
N ALA A 126 -17.67 12.04 18.50
CA ALA A 126 -16.66 13.08 18.38
C ALA A 126 -17.27 14.37 17.82
N SER A 127 -16.81 15.52 18.34
CA SER A 127 -16.94 16.83 17.69
C SER A 127 -15.64 17.17 16.96
N ASN A 128 -15.52 18.36 16.35
CA ASN A 128 -14.30 18.79 15.67
C ASN A 128 -13.93 20.22 16.01
N ASP A 129 -12.67 20.43 16.41
CA ASP A 129 -12.04 21.74 16.29
C ASP A 129 -11.77 22.04 14.82
N LEU A 130 -11.85 23.31 14.43
CA LEU A 130 -11.55 23.79 13.09
C LEU A 130 -10.53 24.92 13.17
N ALA A 131 -9.49 24.86 12.35
CA ALA A 131 -8.60 25.99 12.10
C ALA A 131 -8.39 26.12 10.59
N ALA A 132 -8.98 27.15 10.00
CA ALA A 132 -8.89 27.45 8.57
C ALA A 132 -8.15 28.78 8.36
N GLN A 133 -7.20 28.78 7.42
CA GLN A 133 -6.50 29.98 6.96
C GLN A 133 -6.52 30.02 5.45
N ARG A 134 -6.89 31.17 4.88
CA ARG A 134 -6.84 31.41 3.43
C ARG A 134 -6.04 32.67 3.17
N LYS A 135 -5.06 32.58 2.27
CA LYS A 135 -4.21 33.70 1.84
C LYS A 135 -4.22 33.77 0.33
N SER A 136 -4.56 34.92 -0.22
CA SER A 136 -4.48 35.18 -1.66
C SER A 136 -3.67 36.44 -1.91
N HIS A 137 -2.73 36.36 -2.84
CA HIS A 137 -1.89 37.46 -3.31
C HIS A 137 -2.08 37.60 -4.81
N SER A 138 -2.27 38.82 -5.31
CA SER A 138 -2.26 39.12 -6.74
C SER A 138 -1.37 40.32 -7.05
N SER A 139 -0.53 40.21 -8.07
CA SER A 139 0.37 41.28 -8.51
C SER A 139 0.21 41.52 -10.01
N THR A 140 -0.01 42.76 -10.41
CA THR A 140 -0.06 43.19 -11.82
C THR A 140 0.98 44.28 -12.03
N GLY A 141 1.93 44.07 -12.93
CA GLY A 141 3.00 45.03 -13.20
C GLY A 141 3.25 45.25 -14.68
N VAL A 142 3.55 46.50 -15.03
CA VAL A 142 3.99 46.92 -16.36
C VAL A 142 5.29 47.70 -16.24
N GLY A 143 6.19 47.60 -17.21
CA GLY A 143 7.43 48.37 -17.17
C GLY A 143 8.22 48.37 -18.47
N LEU A 144 9.19 49.26 -18.52
CA LEU A 144 10.13 49.48 -19.63
C LEU A 144 11.56 49.32 -19.09
N VAL A 145 12.39 48.53 -19.78
CA VAL A 145 13.77 48.20 -19.38
C VAL A 145 14.72 48.40 -20.55
N LEU A 146 15.78 49.16 -20.31
CA LEU A 146 16.99 49.24 -21.13
C LEU A 146 18.04 48.30 -20.54
N SER A 147 18.58 47.39 -21.35
CA SER A 147 19.68 46.48 -20.99
C SER A 147 20.90 46.78 -21.87
N ILE A 148 22.09 46.95 -21.30
CA ILE A 148 23.33 47.22 -22.03
C ILE A 148 24.36 46.19 -21.61
N GLY A 149 24.91 45.45 -22.58
CA GLY A 149 25.77 44.30 -22.34
C GLY A 149 26.95 44.21 -23.29
N ASN A 150 27.90 43.31 -22.99
CA ASN A 150 29.04 43.00 -23.88
C ASN A 150 28.63 42.49 -25.28
N GLN A 151 27.37 42.09 -25.44
CA GLN A 151 26.80 41.58 -26.70
C GLN A 151 25.81 42.56 -27.37
N GLY A 152 25.65 43.78 -26.83
CA GLY A 152 24.78 44.81 -27.41
C GLY A 152 23.87 45.53 -26.41
N ALA A 153 23.01 46.41 -26.91
CA ALA A 153 21.98 47.13 -26.13
C ALA A 153 20.57 46.68 -26.53
N SER A 154 19.64 46.63 -25.59
CA SER A 154 18.23 46.32 -25.87
C SER A 154 17.27 47.15 -25.04
N ILE A 155 16.14 47.53 -25.63
CA ILE A 155 15.00 48.13 -24.95
C ILE A 155 13.83 47.15 -25.00
N GLY A 156 13.11 46.99 -23.89
CA GLY A 156 11.95 46.10 -23.86
C GLY A 156 10.87 46.56 -22.90
N GLY A 157 9.63 46.33 -23.30
CA GLY A 157 8.46 46.46 -22.43
C GLY A 157 8.01 45.11 -21.91
N PHE A 158 7.45 45.09 -20.71
CA PHE A 158 6.84 43.90 -20.13
C PHE A 158 5.50 44.22 -19.47
N ALA A 159 4.60 43.24 -19.49
CA ALA A 159 3.39 43.19 -18.68
C ALA A 159 3.33 41.83 -18.00
N LYS A 160 3.07 41.80 -16.69
CA LYS A 160 3.05 40.57 -15.90
C LYS A 160 1.86 40.62 -14.95
N HIS A 161 1.20 39.49 -14.79
CA HIS A 161 0.21 39.25 -13.77
C HIS A 161 0.48 37.92 -13.09
N SER A 162 0.45 37.89 -11.76
CA SER A 162 0.56 36.67 -10.97
C SER A 162 -0.49 36.65 -9.88
N ALA A 163 -1.00 35.45 -9.58
CA ALA A 163 -1.92 35.20 -8.49
C ALA A 163 -1.48 33.95 -7.73
N LYS A 164 -1.36 34.05 -6.40
CA LYS A 164 -0.98 32.95 -5.52
C LYS A 164 -2.03 32.79 -4.44
N ASN A 165 -2.61 31.60 -4.35
CA ASN A 165 -3.63 31.27 -3.37
C ASN A 165 -3.12 30.09 -2.54
N ASN A 166 -3.15 30.23 -1.22
CA ASN A 166 -2.84 29.16 -0.29
C ASN A 166 -3.99 29.05 0.71
N SER A 167 -4.49 27.85 0.95
CA SER A 167 -5.41 27.59 2.05
C SER A 167 -4.98 26.37 2.85
N GLN A 168 -5.24 26.43 4.14
CA GLN A 168 -5.12 25.31 5.05
C GLN A 168 -6.44 25.20 5.81
N GLU A 169 -7.00 24.00 5.89
CA GLU A 169 -8.14 23.67 6.75
C GLU A 169 -7.77 22.46 7.60
N LYS A 170 -7.70 22.66 8.91
CA LYS A 170 -7.37 21.63 9.88
C LYS A 170 -8.61 21.33 10.72
N LYS A 171 -9.05 20.07 10.71
CA LYS A 171 -10.09 19.53 11.60
C LYS A 171 -9.46 18.55 12.56
N GLU A 172 -9.67 18.74 13.85
CA GLU A 172 -9.18 17.81 14.88
C GLU A 172 -10.35 17.25 15.67
N ALA A 173 -10.44 15.91 15.72
CA ALA A 173 -11.50 15.24 16.44
C ALA A 173 -11.38 15.48 17.95
N VAL A 174 -12.45 16.01 18.54
CA VAL A 174 -12.62 16.16 19.99
C VAL A 174 -13.53 15.03 20.45
N VAL A 175 -12.92 13.97 20.97
CA VAL A 175 -13.60 12.72 21.35
C VAL A 175 -14.17 12.79 22.76
N SER A 176 -15.24 12.02 23.01
CA SER A 176 -15.81 11.90 24.36
C SER A 176 -14.93 11.03 25.26
N LYS A 177 -14.80 11.41 26.53
CA LYS A 177 -13.94 10.70 27.49
C LYS A 177 -14.68 10.32 28.75
N THR A 178 -14.32 9.18 29.33
CA THR A 178 -14.76 8.79 30.66
C THR A 178 -13.56 8.46 31.52
N ASN A 179 -13.48 9.04 32.71
CA ASN A 179 -12.43 8.77 33.70
C ASN A 179 -13.10 8.30 34.99
N ILE A 180 -13.16 6.99 35.17
CA ILE A 180 -14.00 6.33 36.17
C ILE A 180 -13.11 5.66 37.23
N ALA A 181 -13.36 5.96 38.51
CA ALA A 181 -12.56 5.54 39.66
C ALA A 181 -13.02 4.17 40.21
N GLY A 182 -14.27 3.81 39.98
CA GLY A 182 -14.81 2.46 40.16
C GLY A 182 -15.15 1.80 38.82
N ASP A 183 -16.30 1.16 38.75
CA ASP A 183 -16.81 0.47 37.57
C ASP A 183 -17.56 1.42 36.62
N LEU A 184 -17.43 1.20 35.31
CA LEU A 184 -18.24 1.86 34.28
C LEU A 184 -19.22 0.85 33.68
N LYS A 185 -20.53 1.11 33.81
CA LYS A 185 -21.59 0.29 33.24
C LYS A 185 -22.43 1.08 32.23
N LEU A 186 -22.45 0.61 30.98
CA LEU A 186 -23.25 1.15 29.88
C LEU A 186 -24.36 0.15 29.52
N ASN A 187 -25.62 0.50 29.74
CA ASN A 187 -26.77 -0.34 29.42
C ASN A 187 -27.66 0.35 28.37
N ALA A 188 -27.39 0.08 27.09
CA ALA A 188 -28.32 0.44 26.03
C ALA A 188 -29.32 -0.70 25.84
N ARG A 189 -30.61 -0.41 25.62
CA ARG A 189 -31.57 -1.47 25.24
C ARG A 189 -31.32 -1.93 23.82
N ASN A 190 -31.02 -1.00 22.91
CA ASN A 190 -30.86 -1.24 21.48
C ASN A 190 -29.39 -1.07 21.06
N LYS A 191 -28.87 0.17 20.99
CA LYS A 191 -27.56 0.43 20.36
C LYS A 191 -26.60 1.22 21.26
N LEU A 192 -25.35 0.76 21.31
CA LEU A 192 -24.22 1.52 21.85
C LEU A 192 -23.28 1.91 20.70
N VAL A 193 -23.10 3.20 20.45
CA VAL A 193 -22.17 3.72 19.46
C VAL A 193 -21.05 4.49 20.14
N GLN A 194 -19.81 4.20 19.78
CA GLN A 194 -18.61 4.81 20.34
C GLN A 194 -17.68 5.22 19.20
N GLN A 195 -17.53 6.53 18.99
CA GLN A 195 -16.72 7.09 17.91
C GLN A 195 -15.46 7.75 18.47
N GLY A 196 -14.33 7.06 18.37
CA GLY A 196 -13.04 7.51 18.89
C GLY A 196 -13.01 7.74 20.41
N SER A 197 -14.01 7.23 21.14
CA SER A 197 -14.17 7.53 22.57
C SER A 197 -13.03 6.93 23.39
N GLN A 198 -12.73 7.58 24.52
CA GLN A 198 -11.65 7.17 25.41
C GLN A 198 -12.21 6.85 26.79
N HIS A 199 -12.13 5.58 27.20
CA HIS A 199 -12.58 5.11 28.50
C HIS A 199 -11.36 4.72 29.33
N ASN A 200 -11.15 5.40 30.45
CA ASN A 200 -10.17 5.06 31.47
C ASN A 200 -10.92 4.67 32.74
N VAL A 201 -10.92 3.38 33.07
CA VAL A 201 -11.73 2.80 34.14
C VAL A 201 -10.81 2.07 35.13
N VAL A 202 -10.84 2.46 36.40
CA VAL A 202 -10.04 1.83 37.46
C VAL A 202 -10.67 0.51 37.94
N GLY A 203 -11.97 0.34 37.77
CA GLY A 203 -12.67 -0.92 38.00
C GLY A 203 -12.83 -1.75 36.74
N ASN A 204 -14.03 -2.32 36.59
CA ASN A 204 -14.49 -3.05 35.42
C ASN A 204 -15.19 -2.12 34.41
N TYR A 205 -15.01 -2.41 33.13
CA TYR A 205 -15.81 -1.83 32.06
C TYR A 205 -16.87 -2.85 31.63
N GLU A 206 -18.15 -2.50 31.70
CA GLU A 206 -19.27 -3.34 31.29
C GLU A 206 -20.14 -2.60 30.26
N ALA A 207 -20.32 -3.19 29.08
CA ALA A 207 -21.20 -2.67 28.03
C ALA A 207 -22.24 -3.71 27.61
N ASN A 208 -23.52 -3.34 27.70
CA ASN A 208 -24.66 -4.19 27.32
C ASN A 208 -25.53 -3.45 26.29
N ALA A 209 -25.81 -4.09 25.15
CA ALA A 209 -26.71 -3.58 24.11
C ALA A 209 -27.28 -4.71 23.24
N ASP A 210 -28.19 -4.41 22.31
CA ASP A 210 -28.43 -5.32 21.19
C ASP A 210 -27.25 -5.25 20.21
N SER A 211 -26.85 -4.06 19.76
CA SER A 211 -25.68 -3.86 18.88
C SER A 211 -24.69 -2.86 19.47
N ILE A 212 -23.39 -3.15 19.30
CA ILE A 212 -22.29 -2.30 19.77
C ILE A 212 -21.38 -1.95 18.58
N GLU A 213 -21.17 -0.66 18.35
CA GLU A 213 -20.30 -0.17 17.29
C GLU A 213 -19.21 0.74 17.83
N ASN A 214 -17.96 0.30 17.68
CA ASN A 214 -16.77 1.10 17.97
C ASN A 214 -16.16 1.54 16.64
N ARG A 215 -16.25 2.85 16.36
CA ARG A 215 -15.84 3.47 15.10
C ARG A 215 -14.67 4.42 15.34
N ALA A 216 -13.82 4.62 14.34
CA ALA A 216 -12.82 5.68 14.42
C ALA A 216 -13.47 7.06 14.16
N ALA A 217 -13.03 8.08 14.90
CA ALA A 217 -13.25 9.48 14.55
C ALA A 217 -12.12 9.97 13.63
N GLU A 218 -12.40 10.88 12.70
CA GLU A 218 -11.42 11.32 11.71
C GLU A 218 -10.94 12.76 11.99
N SER A 219 -9.62 12.93 12.17
CA SER A 219 -8.97 14.25 12.07
C SER A 219 -8.46 14.45 10.64
N SER A 220 -8.48 15.67 10.12
CA SER A 220 -7.99 15.96 8.76
C SER A 220 -7.21 17.27 8.67
N ASN A 221 -6.23 17.35 7.77
CA ASN A 221 -5.52 18.56 7.41
C ASN A 221 -5.45 18.68 5.89
N ILE A 222 -6.15 19.67 5.35
CA ILE A 222 -6.25 19.95 3.92
C ILE A 222 -5.37 21.17 3.62
N LEU A 223 -4.35 20.99 2.81
CA LEU A 223 -3.47 22.04 2.31
C LEU A 223 -3.70 22.19 0.81
N SER A 224 -4.21 23.34 0.39
CA SER A 224 -4.37 23.69 -1.02
C SER A 224 -3.47 24.86 -1.37
N SER A 225 -2.80 24.76 -2.52
CA SER A 225 -1.99 25.83 -3.07
C SER A 225 -2.27 25.98 -4.56
N GLY A 226 -2.27 27.22 -5.03
CA GLY A 226 -2.52 27.60 -6.40
C GLY A 226 -1.56 28.73 -6.79
N ASN A 227 -0.95 28.63 -7.96
CA ASN A 227 -0.05 29.66 -8.48
C ASN A 227 -0.29 29.84 -9.98
N PHE A 228 -0.88 30.97 -10.32
CA PHE A 228 -1.13 31.39 -11.70
C PHE A 228 -0.16 32.52 -12.06
N ASN A 229 0.49 32.40 -13.21
CA ASN A 229 1.36 33.44 -13.74
C ASN A 229 1.07 33.60 -15.23
N ILE A 230 0.94 34.84 -15.68
CA ILE A 230 0.91 35.20 -17.09
C ILE A 230 1.77 36.43 -17.31
N GLY A 231 2.58 36.42 -18.35
CA GLY A 231 3.43 37.55 -18.68
C GLY A 231 3.71 37.64 -20.16
N GLY A 232 3.78 38.86 -20.66
CA GLY A 232 4.17 39.20 -22.00
C GLY A 232 5.31 40.21 -22.01
N GLY A 233 6.10 40.21 -23.07
CA GLY A 233 7.11 41.23 -23.28
C GLY A 233 7.45 41.39 -24.75
N ALA A 234 7.81 42.62 -25.11
CA ALA A 234 8.34 42.98 -26.41
C ALA A 234 9.75 43.55 -26.22
N THR A 235 10.70 43.15 -27.06
CA THR A 235 12.10 43.57 -26.99
C THR A 235 12.60 44.00 -28.36
N LEU A 236 13.44 45.02 -28.38
CA LEU A 236 14.23 45.44 -29.54
C LEU A 236 15.70 45.48 -29.11
N SER A 237 16.55 44.70 -29.76
CA SER A 237 17.96 44.50 -29.39
C SER A 237 18.89 44.82 -30.56
N PHE A 238 20.00 45.48 -30.28
CA PHE A 238 21.05 45.89 -31.21
C PHE A 238 22.37 45.30 -30.73
N GLY A 239 22.96 44.38 -31.49
CA GLY A 239 24.23 43.74 -31.15
C GLY A 239 25.19 43.68 -32.33
N ILE A 240 26.43 43.31 -32.08
CA ILE A 240 27.43 43.07 -33.15
C ILE A 240 27.73 41.56 -33.16
N LYS A 241 27.49 40.90 -34.29
CA LYS A 241 27.87 39.49 -34.52
C LYS A 241 28.65 39.40 -35.84
N ASN A 242 29.75 38.66 -35.87
CA ASN A 242 30.60 38.49 -37.05
C ASN A 242 30.95 39.83 -37.74
N ASN A 243 31.36 40.84 -36.95
CA ASN A 243 31.64 42.21 -37.40
C ASN A 243 30.48 42.94 -38.12
N SER A 244 29.23 42.47 -37.97
CA SER A 244 28.03 43.08 -38.52
C SER A 244 27.06 43.52 -37.42
N LEU A 245 26.38 44.65 -37.64
CA LEU A 245 25.25 45.08 -36.80
C LEU A 245 24.05 44.14 -37.01
N ASP A 246 23.53 43.59 -35.92
CA ASP A 246 22.41 42.64 -35.86
C ASP A 246 21.28 43.26 -35.04
N ILE A 247 20.13 43.51 -35.69
CA ILE A 247 18.93 44.10 -35.07
C ILE A 247 17.90 42.99 -34.87
N ASN A 248 17.42 42.78 -33.64
CA ASN A 248 16.42 41.77 -33.31
C ASN A 248 15.20 42.40 -32.62
N ALA A 249 14.02 42.24 -33.20
CA ALA A 249 12.73 42.50 -32.55
C ALA A 249 12.11 41.17 -32.09
N GLY A 250 11.58 41.11 -30.87
CA GLY A 250 10.94 39.92 -30.35
C GLY A 250 9.70 40.24 -29.53
N ALA A 251 8.70 39.37 -29.57
CA ALA A 251 7.54 39.38 -28.70
C ALA A 251 7.35 37.98 -28.10
N SER A 252 7.07 37.90 -26.81
CA SER A 252 6.82 36.61 -26.16
C SER A 252 5.71 36.71 -25.12
N VAL A 253 4.96 35.63 -24.95
CA VAL A 253 3.96 35.44 -23.90
C VAL A 253 4.23 34.10 -23.23
N LYS A 254 4.18 34.05 -21.90
CA LYS A 254 4.31 32.84 -21.10
C LYS A 254 3.20 32.80 -20.05
N GLY A 255 2.56 31.64 -19.92
CA GLY A 255 1.55 31.35 -18.91
C GLY A 255 1.88 30.06 -18.16
N SER A 256 1.55 30.00 -16.88
CA SER A 256 1.59 28.77 -16.10
C SER A 256 0.55 28.78 -15.00
N ASN A 257 -0.05 27.63 -14.73
CA ASN A 257 -0.97 27.40 -13.64
C ASN A 257 -0.57 26.13 -12.89
N TYR A 258 -0.25 26.26 -11.62
CA TYR A 258 0.08 25.15 -10.73
C TYR A 258 -0.97 25.07 -9.64
N THR A 259 -1.51 23.88 -9.38
CA THR A 259 -2.41 23.61 -8.27
C THR A 259 -1.95 22.34 -7.56
N ALA A 260 -1.91 22.38 -6.24
CA ALA A 260 -1.60 21.22 -5.41
C ALA A 260 -2.53 21.17 -4.21
N ASN A 261 -3.16 20.01 -4.01
CA ASN A 261 -4.00 19.69 -2.85
C ASN A 261 -3.34 18.51 -2.12
N ASN A 262 -3.11 18.67 -0.82
CA ASN A 262 -2.59 17.63 0.05
C ASN A 262 -3.56 17.45 1.21
N ILE A 263 -4.15 16.27 1.34
CA ILE A 263 -5.11 15.90 2.37
C ILE A 263 -4.45 14.83 3.22
N THR A 264 -4.26 15.10 4.51
CA THR A 264 -3.86 14.07 5.48
C THR A 264 -5.05 13.81 6.40
N SER A 265 -5.44 12.56 6.60
CA SER A 265 -6.42 12.20 7.63
C SER A 265 -5.92 11.11 8.56
N ASN A 266 -6.28 11.23 9.84
CA ASN A 266 -5.88 10.30 10.88
C ASN A 266 -7.12 9.72 11.56
N ALA A 267 -7.10 8.41 11.76
CA ALA A 267 -8.14 7.70 12.48
C ALA A 267 -7.86 7.70 13.99
N ASN A 268 -8.72 8.37 14.75
CA ASN A 268 -8.77 8.34 16.20
C ASN A 268 -9.70 7.20 16.63
N VAL A 269 -9.12 6.05 16.92
CA VAL A 269 -9.86 4.83 17.28
C VAL A 269 -10.39 4.86 18.71
N THR A 270 -11.48 4.13 18.98
CA THR A 270 -12.02 3.94 20.33
C THR A 270 -11.00 3.22 21.21
N SER A 271 -10.74 3.74 22.42
CA SER A 271 -9.84 3.13 23.40
C SER A 271 -10.60 2.83 24.69
N ILE A 272 -10.57 1.57 25.10
CA ILE A 272 -11.22 1.07 26.32
C ILE A 272 -10.13 0.49 27.22
N LYS A 273 -9.86 1.19 28.32
CA LYS A 273 -8.88 0.79 29.33
C LYS A 273 -9.60 0.52 30.64
N ALA A 274 -9.43 -0.69 31.16
CA ALA A 274 -9.91 -1.09 32.49
C ALA A 274 -8.74 -1.66 33.29
N ASN A 275 -8.70 -1.41 34.59
CA ASN A 275 -7.71 -2.07 35.44
C ASN A 275 -8.09 -3.53 35.74
N ASN A 276 -9.40 -3.79 35.88
CA ASN A 276 -9.95 -5.14 36.08
C ASN A 276 -10.46 -5.67 34.74
N ASN A 277 -11.70 -6.18 34.66
CA ASN A 277 -12.19 -6.85 33.46
C ASN A 277 -12.86 -5.88 32.48
N ILE A 278 -12.83 -6.23 31.20
CA ILE A 278 -13.65 -5.63 30.15
C ILE A 278 -14.69 -6.68 29.73
N ASN A 279 -15.96 -6.41 29.97
CA ASN A 279 -17.08 -7.31 29.64
C ASN A 279 -18.01 -6.61 28.65
N ILE A 280 -18.24 -7.22 27.49
CA ILE A 280 -19.06 -6.63 26.43
C ILE A 280 -20.06 -7.67 25.96
N ASN A 281 -21.35 -7.36 26.13
CA ASN A 281 -22.45 -8.25 25.80
C ASN A 281 -23.40 -7.58 24.80
N ALA A 282 -23.37 -8.05 23.56
CA ALA A 282 -24.31 -7.70 22.51
C ALA A 282 -25.29 -8.86 22.27
N ARG A 283 -26.59 -8.57 22.11
CA ARG A 283 -27.56 -9.61 21.68
C ARG A 283 -27.47 -9.90 20.17
N GLU A 284 -27.05 -8.91 19.41
CA GLU A 284 -26.79 -8.92 17.98
C GLU A 284 -25.29 -8.72 17.74
N ASP A 285 -24.89 -7.72 16.96
CA ASP A 285 -23.54 -7.65 16.42
C ASP A 285 -22.63 -6.66 17.16
N ILE A 286 -21.35 -7.00 17.19
CA ILE A 286 -20.27 -6.12 17.61
C ILE A 286 -19.43 -5.77 16.39
N TYR A 287 -19.31 -4.48 16.11
CA TYR A 287 -18.45 -3.95 15.06
C TYR A 287 -17.32 -3.13 15.69
N ASP A 288 -16.08 -3.50 15.38
CA ASP A 288 -14.87 -2.80 15.78
C ASP A 288 -14.13 -2.24 14.56
N GLN A 289 -13.66 -1.01 14.69
CA GLN A 289 -12.80 -0.36 13.71
C GLN A 289 -11.52 0.16 14.37
N GLY A 290 -10.47 -0.65 14.34
CA GLY A 290 -9.18 -0.36 14.98
C GLY A 290 -9.24 -0.20 16.51
N THR A 291 -10.32 -0.64 17.17
CA THR A 291 -10.55 -0.48 18.62
C THR A 291 -9.39 -1.03 19.46
N GLN A 292 -9.05 -0.31 20.53
CA GLN A 292 -7.96 -0.68 21.44
C GLN A 292 -8.53 -1.04 22.82
N TYR A 293 -8.48 -2.32 23.17
CA TYR A 293 -8.89 -2.87 24.46
C TYR A 293 -7.68 -3.18 25.33
N ASN A 294 -7.66 -2.68 26.57
CA ASN A 294 -6.59 -2.94 27.52
C ASN A 294 -7.15 -3.20 28.92
N SER A 295 -6.96 -4.42 29.40
CA SER A 295 -7.32 -4.90 30.73
C SER A 295 -6.04 -5.18 31.53
N ALA A 296 -5.66 -4.26 32.43
CA ALA A 296 -4.34 -4.26 33.06
C ALA A 296 -4.10 -5.45 34.01
N ASN A 297 -5.12 -5.91 34.74
CA ASN A 297 -5.03 -7.02 35.68
C ASN A 297 -6.17 -8.05 35.51
N GLY A 298 -7.16 -7.78 34.65
CA GLY A 298 -8.30 -8.66 34.38
C GLY A 298 -8.23 -9.39 33.05
N GLY A 299 -9.35 -10.01 32.68
CA GLY A 299 -9.59 -10.57 31.36
C GLY A 299 -10.48 -9.67 30.48
N ILE A 300 -10.59 -10.04 29.21
CA ILE A 300 -11.53 -9.44 28.26
C ILE A 300 -12.55 -10.51 27.85
N GLU A 301 -13.84 -10.24 28.03
CA GLU A 301 -14.93 -11.11 27.56
C GLU A 301 -15.85 -10.36 26.60
N LEU A 302 -16.13 -10.98 25.45
CA LEU A 302 -17.03 -10.47 24.41
C LEU A 302 -18.04 -11.54 24.03
N LYS A 303 -19.33 -11.20 24.06
CA LYS A 303 -20.45 -12.06 23.66
C LYS A 303 -21.32 -11.36 22.62
N ALA A 304 -21.59 -12.01 21.49
CA ALA A 304 -22.37 -11.45 20.39
C ALA A 304 -23.03 -12.54 19.51
N ASN A 305 -23.90 -12.14 18.58
CA ASN A 305 -24.24 -12.95 17.41
C ASN A 305 -23.06 -13.00 16.45
N ASN A 306 -22.56 -11.85 16.01
CA ASN A 306 -21.36 -11.74 15.19
C ASN A 306 -20.36 -10.77 15.81
N HIS A 307 -19.07 -11.04 15.59
CA HIS A 307 -18.01 -10.07 15.88
C HIS A 307 -17.23 -9.75 14.61
N ILE A 308 -17.43 -8.53 14.12
CA ILE A 308 -16.80 -8.02 12.91
C ILE A 308 -15.75 -6.99 13.32
N ASN A 309 -14.51 -7.20 12.90
CA ASN A 309 -13.41 -6.29 13.16
C ASN A 309 -12.73 -5.88 11.85
N GLU A 310 -12.63 -4.58 11.64
CA GLU A 310 -11.92 -3.98 10.51
C GLU A 310 -10.78 -3.07 11.01
N ALA A 311 -9.75 -2.91 10.18
CA ALA A 311 -8.72 -1.93 10.48
C ALA A 311 -9.25 -0.50 10.25
N ALA A 312 -8.83 0.44 11.09
CA ALA A 312 -8.93 1.87 10.77
C ALA A 312 -7.72 2.28 9.89
N PHE A 313 -7.75 3.47 9.29
CA PHE A 313 -6.67 3.90 8.38
C PHE A 313 -6.27 5.35 8.56
N ASN A 314 -4.96 5.59 8.61
CA ASN A 314 -4.40 6.92 8.38
C ASN A 314 -4.13 7.09 6.89
N LYS A 315 -4.54 8.22 6.31
CA LYS A 315 -4.47 8.46 4.87
C LYS A 315 -3.71 9.74 4.54
N THR A 316 -3.01 9.72 3.42
CA THR A 316 -2.43 10.93 2.82
C THR A 316 -2.68 10.92 1.32
N GLU A 317 -3.36 11.93 0.80
CA GLU A 317 -3.68 12.10 -0.61
C GLU A 317 -3.10 13.40 -1.15
N LYS A 318 -2.26 13.30 -2.17
CA LYS A 318 -1.61 14.43 -2.84
C LYS A 318 -1.99 14.46 -4.31
N ASN A 319 -2.69 15.52 -4.70
CA ASN A 319 -3.10 15.79 -6.07
C ASN A 319 -2.39 17.05 -6.58
N VAL A 320 -1.68 16.95 -7.69
CA VAL A 320 -0.98 18.06 -8.32
C VAL A 320 -1.38 18.16 -9.78
N SER A 321 -1.72 19.35 -10.24
CA SER A 321 -1.92 19.67 -11.65
C SER A 321 -1.07 20.88 -12.01
N ASP A 322 -0.16 20.69 -12.97
CA ASP A 322 0.69 21.72 -13.54
C ASP A 322 0.33 21.92 -15.02
N THR A 323 0.14 23.15 -15.44
CA THR A 323 -0.14 23.54 -16.82
C THR A 323 0.78 24.68 -17.19
N SER A 324 1.47 24.57 -18.33
CA SER A 324 2.33 25.64 -18.81
C SER A 324 2.16 25.88 -20.31
N GLY A 325 2.41 27.12 -20.72
CA GLY A 325 2.29 27.57 -22.10
C GLY A 325 3.28 28.70 -22.40
N ARG A 326 3.84 28.72 -23.61
CA ARG A 326 4.70 29.79 -24.09
C ARG A 326 4.51 29.97 -25.59
N ALA A 327 4.45 31.21 -26.04
CA ALA A 327 4.52 31.61 -27.45
C ALA A 327 5.59 32.70 -27.62
N GLU A 328 6.35 32.65 -28.71
CA GLU A 328 7.43 33.60 -28.99
C GLU A 328 7.54 33.85 -30.50
N ILE A 329 7.66 35.10 -30.91
CA ILE A 329 7.95 35.52 -32.28
C ILE A 329 9.19 36.41 -32.24
N GLN A 330 10.14 36.19 -33.13
CA GLN A 330 11.38 36.96 -33.25
C GLN A 330 11.67 37.27 -34.72
N ALA A 331 11.97 38.52 -35.03
CA ALA A 331 12.48 38.98 -36.32
C ALA A 331 13.89 39.56 -36.14
N GLY A 332 14.88 39.06 -36.88
CA GLY A 332 16.27 39.51 -36.85
C GLY A 332 16.75 39.97 -38.22
N LEU A 333 17.50 41.07 -38.30
CA LEU A 333 18.11 41.60 -39.52
C LEU A 333 19.62 41.80 -39.29
N ALA A 334 20.44 41.11 -40.07
CA ALA A 334 21.88 41.35 -40.12
C ALA A 334 22.20 42.36 -41.24
N LEU A 335 22.75 43.53 -40.92
CA LEU A 335 22.86 44.63 -41.88
C LEU A 335 23.91 44.44 -42.99
N LEU A 336 24.99 43.69 -42.74
CA LEU A 336 26.03 43.46 -43.75
C LEU A 336 25.71 42.28 -44.68
N SER A 337 25.17 41.18 -44.13
CA SER A 337 24.74 40.03 -44.94
C SER A 337 23.32 40.20 -45.51
N GLN A 338 22.59 41.22 -45.05
CA GLN A 338 21.19 41.50 -45.40
C GLN A 338 20.28 40.28 -45.21
N ASP A 339 20.53 39.49 -44.16
CA ASP A 339 19.70 38.34 -43.82
C ASP A 339 18.55 38.76 -42.92
N LEU A 340 17.31 38.58 -43.39
CA LEU A 340 16.11 38.69 -42.56
C LEU A 340 15.73 37.30 -42.05
N THR A 341 15.59 37.15 -40.73
CA THR A 341 15.13 35.91 -40.10
C THR A 341 13.86 36.15 -39.31
N VAL A 342 12.82 35.36 -39.53
CA VAL A 342 11.59 35.37 -38.74
C VAL A 342 11.42 33.99 -38.10
N ARG A 343 11.23 33.94 -36.78
CA ARG A 343 11.09 32.71 -35.99
C ARG A 343 9.84 32.79 -35.14
N ALA A 344 9.01 31.75 -35.15
CA ALA A 344 7.87 31.58 -34.27
C ALA A 344 8.01 30.26 -33.50
N LYS A 345 7.80 30.28 -32.18
CA LYS A 345 7.86 29.11 -31.30
C LYS A 345 6.66 29.08 -30.37
N GLY A 346 6.14 27.89 -30.11
CA GLY A 346 5.05 27.61 -29.19
C GLY A 346 5.33 26.33 -28.41
N LYS A 347 5.04 26.31 -27.10
CA LYS A 347 5.08 25.09 -26.29
C LYS A 347 3.98 25.14 -25.25
N GLY A 348 3.27 24.05 -25.05
CA GLY A 348 2.26 23.87 -24.01
C GLY A 348 2.30 22.46 -23.44
N GLY A 349 1.81 22.30 -22.21
CA GLY A 349 1.68 20.98 -21.60
C GLY A 349 0.91 21.01 -20.30
N VAL A 350 0.39 19.84 -19.92
CA VAL A 350 -0.33 19.57 -18.69
C VAL A 350 0.27 18.31 -18.06
N SER A 351 0.58 18.36 -16.78
CA SER A 351 0.99 17.21 -15.97
C SER A 351 0.05 17.09 -14.78
N ARG A 352 -0.56 15.92 -14.59
CA ARG A 352 -1.41 15.59 -13.44
C ARG A 352 -0.78 14.43 -12.68
N SER A 353 -0.68 14.54 -11.37
CA SER A 353 -0.23 13.44 -10.52
C SER A 353 -1.14 13.32 -9.30
N SER A 354 -1.41 12.07 -8.91
CA SER A 354 -2.18 11.69 -7.73
C SER A 354 -1.38 10.65 -6.97
N GLU A 355 -1.17 10.85 -5.67
CA GLU A 355 -0.52 9.91 -4.77
C GLU A 355 -1.42 9.72 -3.55
N SER A 356 -1.79 8.48 -3.24
CA SER A 356 -2.62 8.11 -2.10
C SER A 356 -1.87 7.06 -1.27
N ASN A 357 -1.64 7.34 0.01
CA ASN A 357 -1.12 6.39 0.98
C ASN A 357 -2.19 6.08 2.04
N SER A 358 -2.26 4.83 2.48
CA SER A 358 -3.20 4.36 3.50
C SER A 358 -2.50 3.35 4.41
N ASP A 359 -2.36 3.69 5.69
CA ASP A 359 -1.69 2.88 6.71
C ASP A 359 -2.72 2.32 7.70
N ALA A 360 -2.74 0.99 7.87
CA ALA A 360 -3.73 0.28 8.67
C ALA A 360 -3.43 0.35 10.19
N ILE A 361 -4.45 0.68 10.97
CA ILE A 361 -4.51 0.58 12.43
C ILE A 361 -5.39 -0.63 12.77
N VAL A 362 -4.75 -1.71 13.20
CA VAL A 362 -5.42 -2.96 13.60
C VAL A 362 -5.97 -2.84 15.01
N SER A 363 -7.07 -3.53 15.29
CA SER A 363 -7.60 -3.61 16.65
C SER A 363 -6.67 -4.44 17.52
N ASP A 364 -6.60 -4.06 18.79
CA ASP A 364 -5.65 -4.61 19.75
C ASP A 364 -6.34 -4.93 21.07
N PHE A 365 -6.11 -6.14 21.55
CA PHE A 365 -6.69 -6.70 22.77
C PHE A 365 -5.55 -7.13 23.66
N ARG A 366 -5.31 -6.38 24.74
CA ARG A 366 -4.31 -6.69 25.76
C ARG A 366 -5.00 -7.02 27.06
N ALA A 367 -4.74 -8.21 27.60
CA ALA A 367 -5.27 -8.64 28.88
C ALA A 367 -4.17 -9.31 29.69
N HIS A 368 -4.16 -9.07 31.00
CA HIS A 368 -3.31 -9.86 31.89
C HIS A 368 -3.81 -11.30 32.00
N LYS A 369 -5.14 -11.50 32.03
CA LYS A 369 -5.78 -12.83 32.06
C LYS A 369 -6.33 -13.17 30.69
N ASP A 370 -7.34 -14.03 30.65
CA ASP A 370 -7.90 -14.56 29.41
C ASP A 370 -8.53 -13.47 28.52
N ILE A 371 -8.42 -13.67 27.22
CA ILE A 371 -9.25 -13.03 26.20
C ILE A 371 -10.24 -14.09 25.72
N ASN A 372 -11.55 -13.86 25.88
CA ASN A 372 -12.60 -14.80 25.52
C ASN A 372 -13.66 -14.15 24.63
N ILE A 373 -13.72 -14.56 23.36
CA ILE A 373 -14.68 -14.12 22.37
C ILE A 373 -15.67 -15.24 22.07
N GLN A 374 -16.97 -14.97 22.22
CA GLN A 374 -18.06 -15.91 21.97
C GLN A 374 -19.07 -15.30 20.99
N ALA A 375 -19.07 -15.78 19.75
CA ALA A 375 -20.04 -15.42 18.72
C ALA A 375 -21.00 -16.58 18.44
N ARG A 376 -22.31 -16.30 18.38
CA ARG A 376 -23.31 -17.33 18.04
C ARG A 376 -23.26 -17.73 16.56
N HIS A 377 -22.75 -16.86 15.69
CA HIS A 377 -22.62 -17.08 14.26
C HIS A 377 -21.15 -16.89 13.83
N ASP A 378 -20.77 -15.73 13.31
CA ASP A 378 -19.48 -15.56 12.65
C ASP A 378 -18.54 -14.60 13.39
N VAL A 379 -17.24 -14.89 13.29
CA VAL A 379 -16.15 -13.98 13.66
C VAL A 379 -15.36 -13.64 12.41
N LYS A 380 -15.25 -12.35 12.09
CA LYS A 380 -14.51 -11.87 10.91
C LYS A 380 -13.57 -10.75 11.28
N TYR A 381 -12.27 -11.00 11.22
CA TYR A 381 -11.22 -10.04 11.59
C TYR A 381 -10.32 -9.69 10.41
N GLN A 382 -10.15 -8.39 10.16
CA GLN A 382 -9.14 -7.86 9.24
C GLN A 382 -8.04 -7.15 10.05
N GLY A 383 -6.93 -7.84 10.26
CA GLY A 383 -5.83 -7.35 11.09
C GLY A 383 -6.22 -7.25 12.56
N ILE A 384 -5.69 -8.16 13.37
CA ILE A 384 -5.96 -8.19 14.81
C ILE A 384 -4.70 -8.46 15.62
N SER A 385 -4.61 -7.93 16.83
CA SER A 385 -3.57 -8.24 17.81
C SER A 385 -4.23 -8.67 19.12
N PHE A 386 -4.12 -9.95 19.50
CA PHE A 386 -4.52 -10.46 20.80
C PHE A 386 -3.27 -10.78 21.61
N ASN A 387 -3.19 -10.28 22.83
CA ASN A 387 -2.14 -10.61 23.77
C ASN A 387 -2.71 -10.83 25.17
N SER A 388 -2.72 -12.10 25.58
CA SER A 388 -3.08 -12.53 26.93
C SER A 388 -1.81 -12.93 27.69
N ASP A 389 -1.32 -12.05 28.59
CA ASP A 389 0.01 -12.14 29.20
C ASP A 389 0.17 -13.35 30.12
N ASN A 390 -0.85 -13.69 30.90
CA ASN A 390 -0.86 -14.82 31.85
C ASN A 390 -2.09 -15.71 31.71
N GLY A 391 -2.82 -15.64 30.60
CA GLY A 391 -4.04 -16.41 30.34
C GLY A 391 -4.09 -17.04 28.95
N LYS A 392 -5.28 -17.49 28.54
CA LYS A 392 -5.58 -18.03 27.21
C LYS A 392 -6.27 -17.00 26.32
N SER A 393 -6.04 -17.10 25.01
CA SER A 393 -6.83 -16.42 24.00
C SER A 393 -7.80 -17.40 23.34
N THR A 394 -9.09 -17.23 23.58
CA THR A 394 -10.15 -18.15 23.12
C THR A 394 -11.14 -17.41 22.21
N ILE A 395 -11.41 -17.98 21.03
CA ILE A 395 -12.43 -17.51 20.10
C ILE A 395 -13.34 -18.69 19.75
N THR A 396 -14.63 -18.56 20.04
CA THR A 396 -15.66 -19.54 19.66
C THR A 396 -16.70 -18.89 18.76
N ALA A 397 -16.96 -19.49 17.60
CA ALA A 397 -18.00 -19.07 16.66
C ALA A 397 -18.93 -20.23 16.35
N GLY A 398 -20.26 -20.01 16.35
CA GLY A 398 -21.22 -21.05 15.98
C GLY A 398 -21.18 -21.44 14.51
N ASN A 399 -20.69 -20.56 13.64
CA ASN A 399 -20.46 -20.78 12.22
C ASN A 399 -18.95 -20.67 11.92
N ASN A 400 -18.48 -19.58 11.33
CA ASN A 400 -17.11 -19.48 10.82
C ASN A 400 -16.24 -18.54 11.65
N ILE A 401 -14.95 -18.83 11.71
CA ILE A 401 -13.91 -17.90 12.14
C ILE A 401 -13.07 -17.58 10.90
N SER A 402 -13.00 -16.30 10.53
CA SER A 402 -12.16 -15.81 9.44
C SER A 402 -11.26 -14.69 9.96
N ILE A 403 -9.95 -14.93 9.97
CA ILE A 403 -8.94 -13.97 10.43
C ILE A 403 -7.97 -13.73 9.30
N GLY A 404 -7.91 -12.50 8.81
CA GLY A 404 -7.05 -12.08 7.71
C GLY A 404 -6.09 -10.98 8.10
N GLN A 405 -5.15 -10.69 7.20
CA GLN A 405 -4.27 -9.54 7.31
C GLN A 405 -5.03 -8.22 7.07
N ALA A 406 -4.51 -7.12 7.62
CA ALA A 406 -4.82 -5.78 7.13
C ALA A 406 -3.81 -5.37 6.04
N ASN A 407 -4.10 -4.32 5.28
CA ASN A 407 -3.30 -3.93 4.12
C ASN A 407 -2.89 -2.44 4.19
N ASN A 408 -1.58 -2.16 4.20
CA ASN A 408 -1.07 -0.83 3.89
C ASN A 408 -1.05 -0.67 2.37
N THR A 409 -1.54 0.45 1.84
CA THR A 409 -1.70 0.65 0.39
C THR A 409 -1.11 1.97 -0.06
N ILE A 410 -0.24 1.93 -1.06
CA ILE A 410 0.30 3.10 -1.76
C ILE A 410 -0.17 3.05 -3.22
N LYS A 411 -0.81 4.11 -3.69
CA LYS A 411 -1.25 4.25 -5.09
C LYS A 411 -0.70 5.54 -5.69
N LYS A 412 -0.03 5.45 -6.83
CA LYS A 412 0.51 6.59 -7.59
C LYS A 412 0.01 6.54 -9.02
N THR A 413 -0.57 7.64 -9.48
CA THR A 413 -1.01 7.84 -10.86
C THR A 413 -0.39 9.12 -11.40
N LYS A 414 0.17 9.06 -12.62
CA LYS A 414 0.68 10.24 -13.31
C LYS A 414 0.18 10.26 -14.75
N THR A 415 -0.24 11.42 -15.23
CA THR A 415 -0.66 11.65 -16.61
C THR A 415 0.00 12.92 -17.14
N ASP A 416 0.77 12.79 -18.20
CA ASP A 416 1.48 13.88 -18.86
C ASP A 416 0.94 14.05 -20.28
N TYR A 417 0.69 15.30 -20.68
CA TYR A 417 0.34 15.71 -22.04
C TYR A 417 1.19 16.92 -22.44
N GLY A 418 1.84 16.86 -23.60
CA GLY A 418 2.71 17.94 -24.09
C GLY A 418 2.57 18.18 -25.58
N VAL A 419 2.63 19.44 -26.00
CA VAL A 419 2.66 19.87 -27.41
C VAL A 419 3.69 21.00 -27.59
N ALA A 420 4.55 20.90 -28.59
CA ALA A 420 5.48 21.96 -28.98
C ALA A 420 5.45 22.18 -30.49
N LEU A 421 5.58 23.44 -30.91
CA LEU A 421 5.60 23.91 -32.29
C LEU A 421 6.77 24.89 -32.48
N GLY A 422 7.58 24.74 -33.52
CA GLY A 422 8.61 25.71 -33.89
C GLY A 422 8.69 25.88 -35.40
N ALA A 423 8.67 27.12 -35.89
CA ALA A 423 8.81 27.47 -37.31
C ALA A 423 9.79 28.64 -37.47
N GLY A 424 10.67 28.59 -38.48
CA GLY A 424 11.60 29.68 -38.77
C GLY A 424 11.84 29.83 -40.26
N VAL A 425 11.75 31.05 -40.78
CA VAL A 425 11.98 31.42 -42.18
C VAL A 425 13.12 32.43 -42.22
N GLY A 426 14.20 32.11 -42.92
CA GLY A 426 15.28 33.05 -43.23
C GLY A 426 15.24 33.43 -44.71
N VAL A 427 15.32 34.72 -45.03
CA VAL A 427 15.38 35.25 -46.41
C VAL A 427 16.67 36.04 -46.56
N ASN A 428 17.48 35.67 -47.56
CA ASN A 428 18.68 36.41 -47.92
C ASN A 428 18.31 37.47 -48.97
N LEU A 429 18.27 38.75 -48.60
CA LEU A 429 17.74 39.84 -49.44
C LEU A 429 18.48 40.05 -50.78
N PRO A 430 19.82 39.86 -50.90
CA PRO A 430 20.55 40.02 -52.16
C PRO A 430 20.34 38.90 -53.20
N THR A 431 20.03 37.67 -52.75
CA THR A 431 19.92 36.49 -53.63
C THR A 431 18.49 35.99 -53.83
N GLY A 432 17.53 36.51 -53.07
CA GLY A 432 16.13 36.08 -53.12
C GLY A 432 15.88 34.66 -52.61
N VAL A 433 16.91 33.99 -52.05
CA VAL A 433 16.81 32.62 -51.56
C VAL A 433 16.07 32.59 -50.22
N VAL A 434 14.94 31.89 -50.21
CA VAL A 434 14.16 31.59 -49.00
C VAL A 434 14.68 30.29 -48.38
N ASN A 435 15.36 30.38 -47.24
CA ASN A 435 15.75 29.24 -46.42
C ASN A 435 14.68 28.99 -45.35
N MET A 436 13.80 28.01 -45.61
CA MET A 436 12.92 27.48 -44.57
C MET A 436 13.75 26.63 -43.60
N GLY A 437 13.88 27.08 -42.35
CA GLY A 437 14.46 26.26 -41.29
C GLY A 437 13.51 25.08 -40.99
N ALA A 438 14.06 23.89 -40.75
CA ALA A 438 13.28 22.72 -40.36
C ALA A 438 12.48 23.04 -39.08
N GLY A 439 11.16 23.17 -39.20
CA GLY A 439 10.27 23.37 -38.07
C GLY A 439 9.95 22.05 -37.37
N SER A 440 10.02 22.00 -36.04
CA SER A 440 9.69 20.80 -35.26
C SER A 440 8.31 20.93 -34.58
N ILE A 441 7.54 19.86 -34.63
CA ILE A 441 6.30 19.65 -33.88
C ILE A 441 6.52 18.44 -32.99
N ALA A 442 6.40 18.59 -31.67
CA ALA A 442 6.46 17.46 -30.75
C ALA A 442 5.12 17.31 -30.04
N ALA A 443 4.59 16.10 -29.95
CA ALA A 443 3.43 15.76 -29.15
C ALA A 443 3.75 14.55 -28.27
N GLU A 444 3.35 14.58 -27.00
CA GLU A 444 3.62 13.51 -26.05
C GLU A 444 2.42 13.28 -25.14
N TYR A 445 2.11 12.01 -24.89
CA TYR A 445 1.12 11.55 -23.92
C TYR A 445 1.71 10.37 -23.16
N ALA A 446 1.70 10.43 -21.83
CA ALA A 446 2.16 9.34 -20.98
C ALA A 446 1.25 9.18 -19.77
N VAL A 447 0.96 7.93 -19.39
CA VAL A 447 0.24 7.56 -18.18
C VAL A 447 0.98 6.43 -17.47
N SER A 448 1.03 6.51 -16.14
CA SER A 448 1.58 5.45 -15.29
C SER A 448 0.73 5.30 -14.05
N ASP A 449 0.42 4.06 -13.69
CA ASP A 449 -0.26 3.64 -12.46
C ASP A 449 0.64 2.66 -11.70
N ASP A 450 0.78 2.86 -10.38
CA ASP A 450 1.57 2.03 -9.47
C ASP A 450 0.79 1.84 -8.18
N THR A 451 0.32 0.62 -7.92
CA THR A 451 -0.36 0.23 -6.68
C THR A 451 0.47 -0.81 -5.96
N ARG A 452 0.81 -0.52 -4.70
CA ARG A 452 1.51 -1.45 -3.80
C ARG A 452 0.66 -1.72 -2.57
N VAL A 453 0.55 -3.00 -2.23
CA VAL A 453 -0.05 -3.47 -0.98
C VAL A 453 1.02 -4.17 -0.17
N THR A 454 1.16 -3.78 1.09
CA THR A 454 1.97 -4.49 2.09
C THR A 454 1.05 -5.05 3.16
N ALA A 455 1.12 -6.37 3.34
CA ALA A 455 0.38 -7.11 4.34
C ALA A 455 0.81 -6.69 5.76
N LYS A 456 -0.19 -6.56 6.63
CA LYS A 456 -0.01 -6.40 8.07
C LYS A 456 -0.67 -7.58 8.77
N ASN A 457 0.16 -8.51 9.22
CA ASN A 457 -0.27 -9.77 9.81
C ASN A 457 -1.16 -9.57 11.04
N SER A 458 -2.08 -10.52 11.22
CA SER A 458 -2.78 -10.72 12.49
C SER A 458 -1.89 -11.50 13.46
N ASN A 459 -1.99 -11.21 14.76
CA ASN A 459 -1.21 -11.87 15.81
C ASN A 459 -2.13 -12.29 16.94
N ILE A 460 -2.10 -13.56 17.32
CA ILE A 460 -2.91 -14.12 18.40
C ILE A 460 -1.99 -14.82 19.39
N ASN A 461 -1.79 -14.18 20.53
CA ASN A 461 -0.96 -14.69 21.61
C ASN A 461 -1.81 -14.99 22.85
N GLY A 462 -1.56 -16.14 23.46
CA GLY A 462 -2.02 -16.45 24.82
C GLY A 462 -0.96 -17.27 25.51
N ALA A 463 -0.38 -16.75 26.60
CA ALA A 463 0.73 -17.41 27.29
C ALA A 463 0.38 -18.84 27.73
N GLN A 464 -0.86 -19.08 28.19
CA GLN A 464 -1.33 -20.41 28.56
C GLN A 464 -1.94 -21.21 27.40
N GLY A 465 -2.05 -20.61 26.21
CA GLY A 465 -2.60 -21.24 25.02
C GLY A 465 -3.56 -20.39 24.20
N VAL A 466 -3.90 -20.90 23.01
CA VAL A 466 -4.85 -20.31 22.06
C VAL A 466 -5.85 -21.37 21.64
N ASN A 467 -7.16 -21.06 21.74
CA ASN A 467 -8.24 -21.94 21.31
C ASN A 467 -9.10 -21.23 20.26
N LEU A 468 -9.09 -21.71 19.02
CA LEU A 468 -9.96 -21.22 17.94
C LEU A 468 -10.94 -22.33 17.59
N THR A 469 -12.23 -22.13 17.86
CA THR A 469 -13.27 -23.13 17.65
C THR A 469 -14.38 -22.57 16.76
N ALA A 470 -14.40 -22.99 15.51
CA ALA A 470 -15.44 -22.69 14.54
C ALA A 470 -16.45 -23.85 14.47
N GLY A 471 -17.75 -23.54 14.46
CA GLY A 471 -18.79 -24.54 14.24
C GLY A 471 -18.77 -25.14 12.83
N ASN A 472 -18.33 -24.36 11.84
CA ASN A 472 -18.17 -24.76 10.44
C ASN A 472 -16.71 -24.61 10.00
N ASN A 473 -16.31 -23.48 9.39
CA ASN A 473 -14.97 -23.31 8.81
C ASN A 473 -14.08 -22.39 9.65
N LEU A 474 -12.79 -22.73 9.77
CA LEU A 474 -11.75 -21.90 10.36
C LEU A 474 -10.75 -21.48 9.27
N SER A 475 -10.65 -20.18 9.01
CA SER A 475 -9.74 -19.61 8.01
C SER A 475 -8.82 -18.57 8.64
N LEU A 476 -7.51 -18.76 8.45
CA LEU A 476 -6.44 -17.88 8.89
C LEU A 476 -5.60 -17.47 7.67
N GLN A 477 -5.47 -16.17 7.41
CA GLN A 477 -4.60 -15.62 6.37
C GLN A 477 -3.64 -14.62 6.99
N GLY A 478 -2.34 -14.82 6.77
CA GLY A 478 -1.30 -13.93 7.32
C GLY A 478 -1.40 -13.78 8.82
N THR A 479 -1.64 -14.88 9.54
CA THR A 479 -1.92 -14.88 10.98
C THR A 479 -0.83 -15.64 11.73
N ASN A 480 -0.24 -14.99 12.72
CA ASN A 480 0.70 -15.60 13.65
C ASN A 480 -0.03 -16.02 14.92
N VAL A 481 0.19 -17.24 15.40
CA VAL A 481 -0.44 -17.79 16.61
C VAL A 481 0.64 -18.33 17.54
N SER A 482 0.61 -17.92 18.82
CA SER A 482 1.58 -18.37 19.82
C SER A 482 0.95 -18.65 21.18
N GLY A 483 1.43 -19.71 21.84
CA GLY A 483 1.01 -20.08 23.20
C GLY A 483 1.40 -21.51 23.55
N ASN A 484 1.31 -21.91 24.83
CA ASN A 484 1.69 -23.27 25.24
C ASN A 484 0.85 -24.34 24.55
N ASP A 485 -0.48 -24.26 24.65
CA ASP A 485 -1.39 -25.17 23.96
C ASP A 485 -2.18 -24.42 22.88
N ILE A 486 -2.03 -24.82 21.61
CA ILE A 486 -2.77 -24.26 20.48
C ILE A 486 -3.76 -25.31 19.98
N ASN A 487 -5.06 -24.98 20.00
CA ASN A 487 -6.12 -25.82 19.46
C ASN A 487 -6.88 -25.08 18.35
N LEU A 488 -6.87 -25.66 17.15
CA LEU A 488 -7.59 -25.18 15.98
C LEU A 488 -8.66 -26.21 15.61
N ASP A 489 -9.92 -25.88 15.83
CA ASP A 489 -11.05 -26.81 15.71
C ASP A 489 -12.14 -26.25 14.77
N ALA A 490 -12.39 -26.97 13.68
CA ALA A 490 -13.49 -26.76 12.74
C ALA A 490 -14.47 -27.94 12.85
N LYS A 491 -15.54 -27.74 13.63
CA LYS A 491 -16.42 -28.84 14.09
C LYS A 491 -17.19 -29.56 12.99
N GLN A 492 -17.46 -28.91 11.87
CA GLN A 492 -18.19 -29.49 10.72
C GLN A 492 -17.52 -29.23 9.38
N GLY A 493 -16.55 -28.31 9.33
CA GLY A 493 -15.97 -27.81 8.10
C GLY A 493 -14.47 -28.05 8.01
N GLU A 494 -13.83 -27.14 7.29
CA GLU A 494 -12.41 -27.18 6.94
C GLU A 494 -11.59 -26.20 7.79
N ILE A 495 -10.29 -26.50 7.88
CA ILE A 495 -9.27 -25.56 8.36
C ILE A 495 -8.47 -25.08 7.15
N ILE A 496 -8.36 -23.76 6.95
CA ILE A 496 -7.52 -23.16 5.91
C ILE A 496 -6.56 -22.17 6.56
N ILE A 497 -5.26 -22.40 6.41
CA ILE A 497 -4.21 -21.51 6.91
C ILE A 497 -3.33 -21.10 5.73
N THR A 498 -3.23 -19.80 5.47
CA THR A 498 -2.55 -19.23 4.31
C THR A 498 -1.55 -18.15 4.71
N SER A 499 -0.51 -17.95 3.89
CA SER A 499 0.46 -16.87 4.04
C SER A 499 -0.15 -15.47 3.94
N ALA A 500 0.53 -14.50 4.53
CA ALA A 500 0.32 -13.10 4.20
C ALA A 500 0.80 -12.81 2.78
N GLN A 501 0.20 -11.82 2.12
CA GLN A 501 0.48 -11.48 0.72
C GLN A 501 0.72 -9.98 0.53
N ASP A 502 1.95 -9.65 0.09
CA ASP A 502 2.26 -8.35 -0.49
C ASP A 502 1.95 -8.41 -1.99
N SER A 503 1.55 -7.27 -2.59
CA SER A 503 1.36 -7.20 -4.04
C SER A 503 1.86 -5.89 -4.63
N ILE A 504 2.37 -5.98 -5.86
CA ILE A 504 2.77 -4.84 -6.68
C ILE A 504 2.01 -4.94 -7.99
N ASN A 505 1.33 -3.87 -8.38
CA ASN A 505 0.63 -3.76 -9.65
C ASN A 505 0.99 -2.43 -10.31
N LYS A 506 1.79 -2.50 -11.38
CA LYS A 506 2.14 -1.33 -12.20
C LYS A 506 1.62 -1.50 -13.60
N ASP A 507 1.14 -0.40 -14.18
CA ASP A 507 0.77 -0.27 -15.57
C ASP A 507 1.34 1.04 -16.12
N SER A 508 1.88 1.03 -17.33
CA SER A 508 2.43 2.22 -17.98
C SER A 508 2.15 2.22 -19.47
N PHE A 509 1.81 3.39 -19.99
CA PHE A 509 1.58 3.60 -21.40
C PHE A 509 2.11 4.98 -21.80
N GLN A 510 2.85 5.05 -22.89
CA GLN A 510 3.35 6.31 -23.44
C GLN A 510 3.33 6.28 -24.96
N ILE A 511 2.98 7.41 -25.54
CA ILE A 511 3.05 7.65 -26.97
C ILE A 511 3.55 9.08 -27.20
N GLY A 512 4.53 9.22 -28.07
CA GLY A 512 5.08 10.51 -28.44
C GLY A 512 5.42 10.57 -29.93
N ALA A 513 5.50 11.76 -30.47
CA ALA A 513 5.94 12.01 -31.83
C ALA A 513 6.75 13.30 -31.88
N ASP A 514 7.97 13.23 -32.40
CA ASP A 514 8.85 14.35 -32.72
C ASP A 514 8.93 14.47 -34.26
N VAL A 515 8.20 15.41 -34.86
CA VAL A 515 8.03 15.58 -36.32
C VAL A 515 8.71 16.84 -36.82
N GLY A 516 9.47 16.74 -37.91
CA GLY A 516 9.79 17.91 -38.73
C GLY A 516 8.58 18.27 -39.62
N ALA A 517 7.82 19.30 -39.24
CA ALA A 517 6.61 19.87 -39.87
C ALA A 517 5.33 18.98 -39.98
N GLY A 518 4.30 19.37 -39.20
CA GLY A 518 2.85 19.29 -39.49
C GLY A 518 2.05 18.05 -39.06
N VAL A 519 1.35 18.07 -37.90
CA VAL A 519 0.27 17.09 -37.58
C VAL A 519 -0.85 17.72 -36.73
N ALA A 520 -2.11 17.44 -37.08
CA ALA A 520 -3.31 17.71 -36.28
C ALA A 520 -3.84 16.40 -35.66
N MET A 521 -4.23 16.43 -34.38
CA MET A 521 -4.75 15.26 -33.65
C MET A 521 -6.21 15.50 -33.23
N ASN A 522 -7.13 14.62 -33.62
CA ASN A 522 -8.51 14.58 -33.13
C ASN A 522 -8.71 13.39 -32.18
N ALA A 523 -9.49 13.60 -31.12
CA ALA A 523 -9.58 12.79 -29.90
C ALA A 523 -10.21 11.38 -30.03
N SER A 524 -10.32 10.80 -31.23
CA SER A 524 -11.04 9.52 -31.38
C SER A 524 -10.67 8.62 -32.57
N LYS A 525 -9.62 8.87 -33.37
CA LYS A 525 -9.09 7.87 -34.32
C LYS A 525 -7.65 8.19 -34.74
N LEU A 526 -6.72 7.27 -34.44
CA LEU A 526 -5.34 7.30 -34.92
C LEU A 526 -5.32 6.93 -36.41
N ALA A 527 -5.23 7.92 -37.30
CA ALA A 527 -5.15 7.66 -38.74
C ALA A 527 -4.14 8.57 -39.46
N GLN A 528 -3.07 7.92 -39.93
CA GLN A 528 -2.24 8.21 -41.11
C GLN A 528 -1.49 9.56 -41.18
N VAL A 529 -0.17 9.51 -41.01
CA VAL A 529 0.77 10.62 -41.24
C VAL A 529 1.81 10.21 -42.29
N LYS A 530 2.00 11.03 -43.34
CA LYS A 530 3.15 10.95 -44.26
C LYS A 530 4.09 12.14 -44.01
N ALA A 531 5.03 11.99 -43.08
CA ALA A 531 6.11 12.96 -42.81
C ALA A 531 7.30 12.24 -42.17
N LYS A 532 8.52 12.78 -42.29
CA LYS A 532 9.72 12.22 -41.63
C LYS A 532 9.58 12.45 -40.11
N ALA A 533 9.13 11.43 -39.39
CA ALA A 533 8.68 11.53 -38.00
C ALA A 533 9.46 10.57 -37.11
N TYR A 534 9.82 11.00 -35.90
CA TYR A 534 10.27 10.13 -34.82
C TYR A 534 9.09 9.81 -33.91
N GLY A 535 8.58 8.59 -33.95
CA GLY A 535 7.54 8.12 -33.03
C GLY A 535 8.16 7.43 -31.83
N LYS A 536 7.63 7.68 -30.63
CA LYS A 536 7.89 6.95 -29.39
C LYS A 536 6.61 6.22 -29.00
N PHE A 537 6.75 4.98 -28.56
CA PHE A 537 5.68 4.17 -28.01
C PHE A 537 6.27 3.37 -26.86
N GLY A 538 5.55 3.29 -25.75
CA GLY A 538 5.90 2.42 -24.64
C GLY A 538 4.64 1.85 -24.02
N ASN A 539 4.67 0.58 -23.67
CA ASN A 539 3.62 -0.05 -22.90
C ASN A 539 4.24 -1.12 -22.01
N GLY A 540 3.93 -1.08 -20.72
CA GLY A 540 4.40 -2.09 -19.81
C GLY A 540 3.48 -2.33 -18.63
N TYR A 541 3.62 -3.50 -18.03
CA TYR A 541 2.98 -3.87 -16.77
C TYR A 541 3.95 -4.64 -15.89
N GLU A 542 3.70 -4.64 -14.59
CA GLU A 542 4.40 -5.43 -13.57
C GLU A 542 3.37 -5.91 -12.54
N ARG A 543 3.40 -7.20 -12.20
CA ARG A 543 2.46 -7.88 -11.31
C ARG A 543 3.26 -8.82 -10.43
N ASP A 544 3.48 -8.42 -9.19
CA ASP A 544 4.22 -9.22 -8.22
C ASP A 544 3.34 -9.63 -7.05
N VAL A 545 3.56 -10.83 -6.54
CA VAL A 545 2.98 -11.34 -5.28
C VAL A 545 4.11 -11.97 -4.48
N ILE A 546 4.29 -11.48 -3.25
CA ILE A 546 5.27 -12.02 -2.31
C ILE A 546 4.52 -12.59 -1.12
N ASN A 547 4.74 -13.86 -0.83
CA ASN A 547 4.10 -14.58 0.26
C ASN A 547 5.01 -14.61 1.49
N HIS A 548 4.46 -14.24 2.64
CA HIS A 548 5.11 -14.32 3.94
C HIS A 548 4.42 -15.38 4.78
N ASN A 549 5.17 -16.39 5.22
CA ASN A 549 4.56 -17.52 5.88
C ASN A 549 3.91 -17.14 7.22
N SER A 550 2.68 -17.61 7.43
CA SER A 550 2.05 -17.60 8.76
C SER A 550 2.84 -18.49 9.72
N GLN A 551 2.93 -18.09 10.99
CA GLN A 551 3.70 -18.82 12.02
C GLN A 551 2.78 -19.30 13.13
N ILE A 552 2.81 -20.60 13.45
CA ILE A 552 2.08 -21.20 14.56
C ILE A 552 3.08 -21.88 15.48
N THR A 553 3.28 -21.33 16.68
CA THR A 553 4.34 -21.76 17.59
C THR A 553 3.79 -22.08 18.98
N GLY A 554 3.94 -23.32 19.44
CA GLY A 554 3.50 -23.70 20.79
C GLY A 554 4.19 -24.93 21.36
N GLU A 555 3.85 -25.34 22.58
CA GLU A 555 4.33 -26.63 23.12
C GLU A 555 3.51 -27.77 22.51
N ASN A 556 2.18 -27.65 22.52
CA ASN A 556 1.28 -28.58 21.84
C ASN A 556 0.46 -27.84 20.79
N VAL A 557 0.39 -28.38 19.57
CA VAL A 557 -0.53 -27.92 18.53
C VAL A 557 -1.50 -29.05 18.19
N THR A 558 -2.80 -28.76 18.19
CA THR A 558 -3.86 -29.69 17.80
C THR A 558 -4.68 -29.10 16.65
N LEU A 559 -4.83 -29.88 15.58
CA LEU A 559 -5.65 -29.57 14.42
C LEU A 559 -6.86 -30.53 14.38
N ALA A 560 -8.07 -30.02 14.35
CA ALA A 560 -9.28 -30.84 14.27
C ALA A 560 -10.23 -30.32 13.20
N SER A 561 -10.51 -31.11 12.16
CA SER A 561 -11.48 -30.77 11.12
C SER A 561 -12.35 -31.97 10.77
N LYS A 562 -13.60 -31.72 10.34
CA LYS A 562 -14.46 -32.76 9.77
C LYS A 562 -14.33 -32.92 8.26
N LYS A 563 -13.76 -31.91 7.60
CA LYS A 563 -13.38 -31.94 6.18
C LYS A 563 -11.88 -31.74 6.07
N ASP A 564 -11.45 -31.19 4.94
CA ASP A 564 -10.05 -30.98 4.62
C ASP A 564 -9.37 -29.99 5.57
N THR A 565 -8.06 -30.14 5.73
CA THR A 565 -7.17 -29.16 6.35
C THR A 565 -6.13 -28.73 5.33
N THR A 566 -6.07 -27.44 5.03
CA THR A 566 -5.10 -26.84 4.10
C THR A 566 -4.15 -25.91 4.84
N ILE A 567 -2.85 -26.16 4.67
CA ILE A 567 -1.74 -25.39 5.23
C ILE A 567 -0.88 -24.92 4.05
N LYS A 568 -0.99 -23.66 3.66
CA LYS A 568 -0.30 -23.08 2.51
C LYS A 568 0.55 -21.88 2.92
N GLY A 569 1.86 -21.90 2.69
CA GLY A 569 2.74 -20.81 3.12
C GLY A 569 2.69 -20.62 4.64
N THR A 570 2.91 -21.68 5.41
CA THR A 570 2.76 -21.67 6.87
C THR A 570 3.80 -22.58 7.53
N ASN A 571 4.28 -22.17 8.71
CA ASN A 571 5.17 -22.98 9.54
C ASN A 571 4.48 -23.26 10.87
N ILE A 572 4.26 -24.54 11.17
CA ILE A 572 3.83 -25.01 12.48
C ILE A 572 5.05 -25.56 13.20
N VAL A 573 5.40 -24.99 14.34
CA VAL A 573 6.56 -25.38 15.15
C VAL A 573 6.09 -25.68 16.56
N ALA A 574 6.24 -26.92 17.02
CA ALA A 574 5.84 -27.28 18.36
C ALA A 574 6.76 -28.28 19.06
N ASP A 575 6.50 -28.58 20.32
CA ASP A 575 7.07 -29.80 20.91
C ASP A 575 6.26 -31.01 20.44
N ARG A 576 4.93 -30.95 20.39
CA ARG A 576 4.08 -32.03 19.86
C ARG A 576 2.98 -31.49 18.96
N VAL A 577 2.75 -32.17 17.83
CA VAL A 577 1.64 -31.85 16.92
C VAL A 577 0.71 -33.04 16.81
N ASN A 578 -0.59 -32.79 17.01
CA ASN A 578 -1.65 -33.79 16.83
C ASN A 578 -2.69 -33.31 15.83
N GLY A 579 -3.32 -34.24 15.12
CA GLY A 579 -4.33 -33.92 14.13
C GLY A 579 -5.41 -34.99 14.05
N LYS A 580 -6.66 -34.55 13.92
CA LYS A 580 -7.77 -35.40 13.48
C LYS A 580 -8.50 -34.70 12.34
N ILE A 581 -8.34 -35.21 11.13
CA ILE A 581 -8.75 -34.57 9.87
C ILE A 581 -9.70 -35.53 9.16
N GLY A 582 -10.97 -35.15 9.05
CA GLY A 582 -12.00 -35.98 8.43
C GLY A 582 -12.00 -36.02 6.89
N GLY A 583 -11.12 -35.24 6.24
CA GLY A 583 -10.92 -35.21 4.80
C GLY A 583 -9.43 -35.28 4.44
N ASP A 584 -9.02 -34.54 3.41
CA ASP A 584 -7.63 -34.49 2.97
C ASP A 584 -6.79 -33.50 3.80
N LEU A 585 -5.52 -33.84 4.02
CA LEU A 585 -4.50 -32.93 4.55
C LEU A 585 -3.64 -32.39 3.41
N ASN A 586 -3.75 -31.10 3.12
CA ASN A 586 -2.98 -30.42 2.07
C ASN A 586 -1.91 -29.52 2.68
N ILE A 587 -0.63 -29.81 2.43
CA ILE A 587 0.49 -28.95 2.87
C ILE A 587 1.25 -28.47 1.64
N GLU A 588 1.21 -27.17 1.39
CA GLU A 588 1.74 -26.56 0.16
C GLU A 588 2.68 -25.38 0.46
N THR A 589 3.88 -25.39 -0.09
CA THR A 589 4.73 -24.20 -0.07
C THR A 589 4.16 -23.13 -1.02
N ALA A 590 3.93 -21.92 -0.52
CA ALA A 590 3.49 -20.81 -1.36
C ALA A 590 4.58 -20.39 -2.36
N GLN A 591 4.17 -19.86 -3.52
CA GLN A 591 5.08 -19.39 -4.55
C GLN A 591 5.00 -17.87 -4.67
N ASN A 592 6.16 -17.24 -4.76
CA ASN A 592 6.26 -15.83 -5.12
C ASN A 592 6.18 -15.72 -6.63
N THR A 593 5.43 -14.75 -7.14
CA THR A 593 5.32 -14.51 -8.58
C THR A 593 5.82 -13.10 -8.87
N ALA A 594 6.61 -12.94 -9.92
CA ALA A 594 7.03 -11.63 -10.43
C ALA A 594 6.91 -11.65 -11.96
N ASN A 595 5.83 -11.05 -12.44
CA ASN A 595 5.42 -11.10 -13.83
C ASN A 595 5.43 -9.70 -14.42
N GLY A 596 6.30 -9.45 -15.38
CA GLY A 596 6.40 -8.13 -16.01
C GLY A 596 6.65 -8.21 -17.50
N LYS A 597 6.18 -7.17 -18.18
CA LYS A 597 6.41 -6.96 -19.59
C LYS A 597 6.59 -5.48 -19.84
N ASN A 598 7.65 -5.11 -20.54
CA ASN A 598 7.89 -3.75 -21.00
C ASN A 598 8.22 -3.79 -22.49
N ILE A 599 7.52 -2.96 -23.26
CA ILE A 599 7.74 -2.81 -24.70
C ILE A 599 7.97 -1.33 -24.95
N TYR A 600 9.13 -0.97 -25.47
CA TYR A 600 9.48 0.39 -25.88
C TYR A 600 9.93 0.39 -27.34
N LEU A 601 9.40 1.32 -28.12
CA LEU A 601 9.77 1.54 -29.50
C LEU A 601 9.96 3.03 -29.73
N GLU A 602 11.10 3.40 -30.30
CA GLU A 602 11.41 4.72 -30.80
C GLU A 602 11.95 4.60 -32.22
N ALA A 603 11.23 5.12 -33.21
CA ALA A 603 11.59 4.97 -34.62
C ALA A 603 11.45 6.31 -35.37
N GLY A 604 12.51 6.71 -36.06
CA GLY A 604 12.58 7.88 -36.93
C GLY A 604 12.55 7.56 -38.41
N GLY A 605 11.53 7.99 -39.15
CA GLY A 605 11.36 7.73 -40.59
C GLY A 605 9.94 8.06 -41.10
N GLN A 606 9.69 7.89 -42.40
CA GLN A 606 8.34 8.02 -42.99
C GLN A 606 7.64 6.65 -42.87
N PHE A 607 6.62 6.51 -42.01
CA PHE A 607 5.94 5.22 -41.78
C PHE A 607 4.43 5.35 -41.91
N ASN A 608 3.78 4.31 -42.46
CA ASN A 608 2.34 4.18 -42.44
C ASN A 608 1.96 3.30 -41.23
N SER A 609 1.45 3.90 -40.15
CA SER A 609 1.21 3.25 -38.84
C SER A 609 0.32 2.00 -38.85
N GLY A 610 -0.43 1.76 -39.93
CA GLY A 610 -1.38 0.64 -40.05
C GLY A 610 -0.75 -0.75 -40.15
N THR A 611 0.55 -0.88 -40.43
CA THR A 611 1.21 -2.18 -40.65
C THR A 611 2.03 -2.70 -39.46
N ILE A 612 2.35 -1.87 -38.47
CA ILE A 612 3.21 -2.28 -37.34
C ILE A 612 2.38 -2.96 -36.23
N PHE A 613 1.06 -2.72 -36.17
CA PHE A 613 0.23 -3.13 -35.02
C PHE A 613 -1.13 -3.77 -35.38
N SER A 614 -1.36 -4.13 -36.65
CA SER A 614 -2.65 -4.70 -37.08
C SER A 614 -2.76 -6.24 -37.02
N GLY A 615 -1.77 -6.96 -36.46
CA GLY A 615 -1.92 -8.40 -36.30
C GLY A 615 -0.76 -9.07 -35.56
N ASN A 616 -1.12 -9.83 -34.52
CA ASN A 616 -0.30 -10.69 -33.64
C ASN A 616 0.95 -10.05 -33.00
N GLN A 617 0.96 -10.01 -31.65
CA GLN A 617 2.13 -9.62 -30.87
C GLN A 617 3.36 -10.44 -31.30
N PRO A 618 4.55 -9.82 -31.46
CA PRO A 618 5.73 -10.54 -31.91
C PRO A 618 6.10 -11.64 -30.91
N SER A 619 5.97 -12.90 -31.33
CA SER A 619 6.37 -14.06 -30.54
C SER A 619 7.86 -14.32 -30.72
N GLY A 620 8.67 -13.84 -29.76
CA GLY A 620 10.11 -14.03 -29.72
C GLY A 620 10.88 -13.27 -30.81
N PHE A 621 12.19 -13.55 -30.90
CA PHE A 621 13.12 -12.83 -31.75
C PHE A 621 12.72 -12.76 -33.25
N LYS A 622 12.11 -13.83 -33.79
CA LYS A 622 11.65 -13.88 -35.19
C LYS A 622 10.49 -12.91 -35.48
N GLY A 623 9.60 -12.70 -34.51
CA GLY A 623 8.50 -11.74 -34.64
C GLY A 623 9.01 -10.29 -34.68
N VAL A 624 9.98 -9.98 -33.82
CA VAL A 624 10.67 -8.67 -33.80
C VAL A 624 11.46 -8.45 -35.09
N PHE A 625 12.20 -9.46 -35.56
CA PHE A 625 12.96 -9.37 -36.80
C PHE A 625 12.06 -9.16 -38.03
N ASN A 626 10.85 -9.74 -38.07
CA ASN A 626 9.89 -9.48 -39.15
C ASN A 626 9.40 -8.02 -39.17
N ILE A 627 9.19 -7.41 -38.00
CA ILE A 627 8.83 -5.99 -37.88
C ILE A 627 10.01 -5.12 -38.35
N VAL A 628 11.23 -5.42 -37.89
CA VAL A 628 12.46 -4.69 -38.28
C VAL A 628 12.74 -4.83 -39.78
N LYS A 629 12.63 -6.04 -40.34
CA LYS A 629 12.85 -6.32 -41.78
C LYS A 629 11.92 -5.50 -42.68
N ASN A 630 10.66 -5.32 -42.27
CA ASN A 630 9.69 -4.52 -43.03
C ASN A 630 9.90 -3.00 -42.88
N LEU A 631 10.70 -2.54 -41.92
CA LEU A 631 11.02 -1.12 -41.70
C LEU A 631 12.31 -0.65 -42.41
N VAL A 632 13.21 -1.55 -42.80
CA VAL A 632 14.57 -1.24 -43.31
C VAL A 632 14.59 -1.13 -44.85
N LEU A 633 13.82 -0.20 -45.42
CA LEU A 633 13.95 0.19 -46.83
C LEU A 633 14.05 1.72 -46.96
N GLY A 634 15.28 2.22 -46.84
CA GLY A 634 15.70 3.58 -47.18
C GLY A 634 15.52 4.65 -46.08
N VAL A 635 16.52 5.54 -45.96
CA VAL A 635 16.56 6.80 -45.17
C VAL A 635 17.26 6.73 -43.79
N LYS A 636 17.89 7.85 -43.37
CA LYS A 636 18.63 8.07 -42.10
C LYS A 636 17.72 7.93 -40.87
N THR A 637 17.56 6.70 -40.38
CA THR A 637 16.66 6.37 -39.27
C THR A 637 17.41 6.23 -37.94
N ARG A 638 16.85 6.79 -36.85
CA ARG A 638 17.16 6.33 -35.49
C ARG A 638 16.11 5.30 -35.13
N PHE A 639 16.52 4.08 -34.77
CA PHE A 639 15.60 3.03 -34.35
C PHE A 639 16.11 2.46 -33.04
N LYS A 640 15.25 2.48 -32.02
CA LYS A 640 15.45 1.83 -30.74
C LYS A 640 14.21 1.00 -30.46
N PHE A 641 14.40 -0.29 -30.23
CA PHE A 641 13.35 -1.18 -29.76
C PHE A 641 13.87 -1.90 -28.54
N ASP A 642 13.16 -1.82 -27.43
CA ASP A 642 13.43 -2.58 -26.23
C ASP A 642 12.19 -3.43 -25.92
N TYR A 643 12.39 -4.72 -25.74
CA TYR A 643 11.40 -5.65 -25.24
C TYR A 643 12.01 -6.37 -24.06
N GLU A 644 11.31 -6.34 -22.95
CA GLU A 644 11.67 -7.06 -21.74
C GLU A 644 10.42 -7.80 -21.26
N LYS A 645 10.54 -9.10 -21.04
CA LYS A 645 9.53 -9.90 -20.36
C LYS A 645 10.23 -10.74 -19.31
N HIS A 646 9.73 -10.70 -18.10
CA HIS A 646 10.09 -11.65 -17.05
C HIS A 646 8.83 -12.34 -16.52
N ASP A 647 8.95 -13.63 -16.28
CA ASP A 647 7.91 -14.50 -15.74
C ASP A 647 8.64 -15.41 -14.73
N ASP A 648 8.73 -14.88 -13.51
CA ASP A 648 9.51 -15.49 -12.44
C ASP A 648 8.56 -16.04 -11.38
N MET A 649 8.76 -17.31 -11.08
CA MET A 649 8.08 -18.05 -10.04
C MET A 649 9.13 -18.51 -9.04
N GLY A 650 9.23 -17.80 -7.92
CA GLY A 650 10.11 -18.09 -6.80
C GLY A 650 9.44 -18.98 -5.76
N LEU A 651 10.23 -19.73 -5.00
CA LEU A 651 9.75 -20.47 -3.82
C LEU A 651 9.70 -19.51 -2.63
N ALA A 652 8.58 -19.44 -1.91
CA ALA A 652 8.58 -18.84 -0.58
C ALA A 652 9.31 -19.76 0.42
N ASN A 653 9.35 -19.35 1.69
CA ASN A 653 9.87 -20.22 2.75
C ASN A 653 9.10 -21.55 2.77
N GLN A 654 9.83 -22.66 2.92
CA GLN A 654 9.22 -23.98 2.90
C GLN A 654 8.13 -24.10 3.97
N THR A 655 6.92 -24.47 3.55
CA THR A 655 5.81 -24.76 4.44
C THR A 655 6.04 -26.09 5.12
N GLY A 656 5.71 -26.17 6.40
CA GLY A 656 5.90 -27.41 7.11
C GLY A 656 5.42 -27.44 8.55
N ILE A 657 5.44 -28.67 9.06
CA ILE A 657 5.14 -29.03 10.45
C ILE A 657 6.43 -29.59 11.06
N SER A 658 6.91 -28.95 12.11
CA SER A 658 8.13 -29.33 12.82
C SER A 658 7.82 -29.56 14.29
N ALA A 659 8.21 -30.72 14.82
CA ALA A 659 8.02 -31.08 16.22
C ALA A 659 9.31 -31.61 16.86
N LYS A 660 9.37 -31.61 18.20
CA LYS A 660 10.43 -32.33 18.93
C LYS A 660 9.97 -33.70 19.41
N ASN A 661 8.88 -33.71 20.17
CA ASN A 661 8.27 -34.84 20.86
C ASN A 661 7.16 -35.53 20.04
N GLY A 662 7.27 -35.51 18.71
CA GLY A 662 6.46 -36.35 17.83
C GLY A 662 5.34 -35.60 17.12
N ILE A 663 4.94 -36.17 15.99
CA ILE A 663 3.80 -35.72 15.18
C ILE A 663 2.85 -36.90 15.07
N ASN A 664 1.57 -36.72 15.38
CA ASN A 664 0.54 -37.75 15.24
C ASN A 664 -0.69 -37.19 14.52
N LEU A 665 -0.81 -37.49 13.23
CA LEU A 665 -1.89 -37.00 12.37
C LEU A 665 -2.76 -38.17 11.91
N ASP A 666 -4.03 -38.15 12.29
CA ASP A 666 -5.07 -39.07 11.84
C ASP A 666 -5.90 -38.39 10.75
N VAL A 667 -5.80 -38.89 9.53
CA VAL A 667 -6.36 -38.30 8.30
C VAL A 667 -7.23 -39.35 7.64
N ASP A 668 -8.54 -39.12 7.59
CA ASP A 668 -9.49 -40.06 6.98
C ASP A 668 -9.27 -40.16 5.45
N GLY A 669 -8.81 -39.08 4.80
CA GLY A 669 -8.48 -39.03 3.38
C GLY A 669 -6.97 -39.14 3.08
N LYS A 670 -6.54 -38.41 2.05
CA LYS A 670 -5.13 -38.39 1.58
C LYS A 670 -4.33 -37.28 2.24
N THR A 671 -3.01 -37.49 2.33
CA THR A 671 -2.06 -36.44 2.69
C THR A 671 -1.30 -35.97 1.45
N ASN A 672 -1.61 -34.77 0.97
CA ASN A 672 -0.99 -34.16 -0.20
C ASN A 672 0.13 -33.21 0.24
N LEU A 673 1.38 -33.51 -0.15
CA LEU A 673 2.55 -32.67 0.10
C LEU A 673 3.03 -32.04 -1.20
N THR A 674 3.15 -30.72 -1.24
CA THR A 674 3.64 -29.96 -2.41
C THR A 674 4.79 -29.04 -2.01
N GLY A 675 6.02 -29.51 -2.25
CA GLY A 675 7.25 -28.86 -1.79
C GLY A 675 7.32 -28.66 -0.27
N ALA A 676 6.67 -29.52 0.51
CA ALA A 676 6.42 -29.34 1.93
C ALA A 676 7.31 -30.21 2.83
N LYS A 677 7.40 -29.86 4.12
CA LYS A 677 8.23 -30.58 5.11
C LYS A 677 7.42 -30.99 6.33
N ILE A 678 7.52 -32.25 6.74
CA ILE A 678 7.06 -32.75 8.03
C ILE A 678 8.27 -33.34 8.75
N GLU A 679 8.61 -32.84 9.93
CA GLU A 679 9.76 -33.35 10.68
C GLU A 679 9.49 -33.47 12.18
N SER A 680 10.05 -34.52 12.79
CA SER A 680 10.16 -34.63 14.23
C SER A 680 11.57 -35.06 14.62
N THR A 681 12.12 -34.51 15.71
CA THR A 681 13.53 -34.77 16.10
C THR A 681 13.71 -35.89 17.11
N ASP A 682 12.85 -36.01 18.13
CA ASP A 682 13.11 -36.87 19.30
C ASP A 682 12.15 -38.08 19.36
N GLN A 683 10.96 -37.95 18.78
CA GLN A 683 9.92 -38.99 18.68
C GLN A 683 9.42 -39.13 17.23
N PRO A 684 8.79 -40.26 16.85
CA PRO A 684 8.44 -40.50 15.45
C PRO A 684 7.36 -39.57 14.90
N VAL A 685 7.33 -39.47 13.57
CA VAL A 685 6.19 -38.94 12.80
C VAL A 685 5.26 -40.10 12.49
N ILE A 686 4.02 -40.01 12.99
CA ILE A 686 2.92 -40.94 12.75
C ILE A 686 1.89 -40.23 11.87
N LEU A 687 1.72 -40.73 10.65
CA LEU A 687 0.76 -40.25 9.65
C LEU A 687 -0.17 -41.42 9.30
N ASN A 688 -1.35 -41.44 9.91
CA ASN A 688 -2.39 -42.42 9.57
C ASN A 688 -3.26 -41.79 8.47
N THR A 689 -3.09 -42.22 7.23
CA THR A 689 -3.76 -41.66 6.05
C THR A 689 -3.92 -42.76 5.00
N GLU A 690 -4.89 -42.62 4.09
CA GLU A 690 -5.07 -43.59 2.99
C GLU A 690 -3.81 -43.66 2.10
N GLU A 691 -3.25 -42.50 1.77
CA GLU A 691 -2.13 -42.35 0.84
C GLU A 691 -1.38 -41.04 1.12
N VAL A 692 -0.06 -41.08 1.02
CA VAL A 692 0.78 -39.85 1.00
C VAL A 692 1.15 -39.54 -0.45
N VAL A 693 0.56 -38.49 -1.00
CA VAL A 693 0.81 -38.05 -2.38
C VAL A 693 1.85 -36.94 -2.39
N ASN A 694 2.93 -37.16 -3.13
CA ASN A 694 4.07 -36.24 -3.17
C ASN A 694 4.16 -35.52 -4.51
N HIS A 695 4.02 -34.20 -4.48
CA HIS A 695 4.30 -33.30 -5.60
C HIS A 695 5.55 -32.45 -5.31
N GLU A 696 6.50 -32.46 -6.23
CA GLU A 696 7.62 -31.53 -6.19
C GLU A 696 7.15 -30.12 -6.57
N LEU A 697 7.66 -29.10 -5.86
CA LEU A 697 7.41 -27.71 -6.21
C LEU A 697 8.66 -27.12 -6.87
N THR A 698 8.54 -26.73 -8.14
CA THR A 698 9.66 -26.17 -8.90
C THR A 698 9.50 -24.67 -9.06
N ALA A 699 10.57 -23.91 -8.78
CA ALA A 699 10.70 -22.52 -9.19
C ALA A 699 11.36 -22.39 -10.55
N HIS A 700 10.84 -21.46 -11.34
CA HIS A 700 11.32 -21.16 -12.68
C HIS A 700 11.53 -19.65 -12.80
N SER A 701 12.60 -19.25 -13.47
CA SER A 701 12.79 -17.89 -13.93
C SER A 701 12.86 -17.93 -15.45
N GLN A 702 12.00 -17.15 -16.09
CA GLN A 702 12.01 -16.96 -17.52
C GLN A 702 12.16 -15.47 -17.82
N GLU A 703 13.33 -15.09 -18.33
CA GLU A 703 13.60 -13.73 -18.76
C GLU A 703 13.92 -13.71 -20.25
N GLN A 704 13.31 -12.77 -20.95
CA GLN A 704 13.58 -12.47 -22.34
C GLN A 704 13.77 -10.97 -22.50
N LYS A 705 14.99 -10.57 -22.84
CA LYS A 705 15.37 -9.21 -23.17
C LYS A 705 15.88 -9.13 -24.59
N ILE A 706 15.33 -8.21 -25.36
CA ILE A 706 15.72 -7.90 -26.72
C ILE A 706 15.84 -6.38 -26.83
N SER A 707 17.06 -5.89 -27.01
CA SER A 707 17.31 -4.48 -27.27
C SER A 707 17.98 -4.32 -28.64
N VAL A 708 17.38 -3.51 -29.50
CA VAL A 708 17.89 -3.18 -30.83
C VAL A 708 18.13 -1.69 -30.89
N LYS A 709 19.36 -1.26 -31.19
CA LYS A 709 19.71 0.16 -31.33
C LYS A 709 20.53 0.39 -32.58
N LEU A 710 19.91 0.95 -33.62
CA LEU A 710 20.59 1.26 -34.87
C LEU A 710 21.20 2.69 -34.81
N PRO A 711 22.50 2.86 -35.08
CA PRO A 711 23.11 4.18 -35.24
C PRO A 711 22.56 4.88 -36.49
N GLY A 712 22.66 6.21 -36.53
CA GLY A 712 22.00 7.07 -37.54
C GLY A 712 22.43 6.93 -39.01
N SER A 713 23.16 5.87 -39.39
CA SER A 713 23.53 5.56 -40.78
C SER A 713 23.77 4.05 -40.98
N PRO A 714 22.82 3.29 -41.56
CA PRO A 714 22.89 1.83 -41.62
C PRO A 714 23.51 1.29 -42.91
N ILE A 715 24.44 2.03 -43.56
CA ILE A 715 25.01 1.60 -44.85
C ILE A 715 25.76 0.26 -44.70
N GLU A 716 26.28 -0.10 -43.52
CA GLU A 716 26.97 -1.38 -43.29
C GLU A 716 26.05 -2.59 -43.05
N LEU A 717 24.77 -2.39 -42.68
CA LEU A 717 23.83 -3.50 -42.42
C LEU A 717 23.33 -4.15 -43.73
N LEU A 718 23.29 -3.37 -44.82
CA LEU A 718 22.85 -3.82 -46.14
C LEU A 718 23.88 -4.71 -46.85
N PHE A 719 25.15 -4.67 -46.44
CA PHE A 719 26.24 -5.42 -47.09
C PHE A 719 26.75 -6.64 -46.30
N SER A 720 26.26 -6.88 -45.08
CA SER A 720 26.86 -7.87 -44.16
C SER A 720 26.06 -9.16 -43.91
N LEU A 721 24.92 -9.40 -44.58
CA LEU A 721 24.12 -10.61 -44.32
C LEU A 721 23.76 -11.40 -45.60
N PRO A 722 24.70 -12.19 -46.17
CA PRO A 722 24.34 -13.38 -46.92
C PRO A 722 24.02 -14.52 -45.93
N GLY A 723 22.73 -14.72 -45.67
CA GLY A 723 22.16 -15.96 -45.13
C GLY A 723 22.63 -16.45 -43.76
N ALA A 724 21.86 -16.18 -42.70
CA ALA A 724 21.48 -17.18 -41.69
C ALA A 724 20.66 -16.53 -40.56
N ILE A 725 19.48 -17.10 -40.29
CA ILE A 725 18.70 -16.86 -39.08
C ILE A 725 19.47 -17.31 -37.81
N SER A 726 20.49 -18.16 -37.98
CA SER A 726 21.35 -18.71 -36.92
C SER A 726 22.30 -17.67 -36.29
N ASP A 727 22.94 -16.81 -37.08
CA ASP A 727 23.95 -15.88 -36.54
C ASP A 727 23.35 -14.76 -35.68
N ILE A 728 22.06 -14.51 -35.84
CA ILE A 728 21.32 -13.53 -35.05
C ILE A 728 20.92 -14.08 -33.68
N VAL A 729 20.57 -15.37 -33.61
CA VAL A 729 20.29 -16.09 -32.35
C VAL A 729 21.55 -16.20 -31.47
N HIS A 730 22.75 -16.11 -32.06
CA HIS A 730 24.03 -16.15 -31.36
C HIS A 730 24.67 -14.76 -31.12
N GLY A 731 23.92 -13.66 -31.27
CA GLY A 731 24.40 -12.32 -30.92
C GLY A 731 25.46 -11.71 -31.85
N LYS A 732 25.64 -12.22 -33.08
CA LYS A 732 26.68 -11.74 -34.00
C LYS A 732 26.29 -10.53 -34.85
N VAL A 733 25.11 -9.94 -34.64
CA VAL A 733 24.65 -8.75 -35.37
C VAL A 733 24.98 -7.49 -34.56
N PRO A 734 25.73 -6.51 -35.13
CA PRO A 734 26.42 -5.43 -34.40
C PRO A 734 25.54 -4.44 -33.59
N TYR A 735 24.22 -4.62 -33.54
CA TYR A 735 23.26 -3.65 -32.97
C TYR A 735 22.09 -4.28 -32.19
N THR A 736 22.19 -5.57 -31.87
CA THR A 736 21.17 -6.38 -31.19
C THR A 736 21.79 -6.99 -29.96
N ASP A 737 21.25 -6.66 -28.79
CA ASP A 737 21.51 -7.36 -27.55
C ASP A 737 20.33 -8.29 -27.26
N MET A 738 20.61 -9.57 -27.07
CA MET A 738 19.61 -10.60 -26.82
C MET A 738 20.06 -11.42 -25.62
N GLN A 739 19.22 -11.44 -24.61
CA GLN A 739 19.42 -12.25 -23.42
C GLN A 739 18.14 -13.05 -23.21
N SER A 740 18.26 -14.36 -23.23
CA SER A 740 17.15 -15.27 -23.00
C SER A 740 17.62 -16.32 -22.02
N HIS A 741 17.07 -16.26 -20.82
CA HIS A 741 17.37 -17.23 -19.78
C HIS A 741 16.07 -17.93 -19.39
N ASN A 742 16.07 -19.25 -19.51
CA ASN A 742 15.05 -20.09 -18.90
C ASN A 742 15.78 -21.00 -17.93
N LYS A 743 15.62 -20.72 -16.64
CA LYS A 743 16.39 -21.39 -15.60
C LYS A 743 15.45 -21.96 -14.55
N LYS A 744 15.61 -23.24 -14.27
CA LYS A 744 15.09 -23.87 -13.05
C LYS A 744 15.88 -23.29 -11.88
N ILE A 745 15.22 -22.50 -11.01
CA ILE A 745 15.89 -21.80 -9.90
C ILE A 745 16.15 -22.75 -8.73
N GLY A 746 15.21 -23.66 -8.48
CA GLY A 746 15.27 -24.64 -7.41
C GLY A 746 14.06 -25.56 -7.42
N THR A 747 14.17 -26.70 -6.73
CA THR A 747 13.05 -27.62 -6.49
C THR A 747 12.97 -27.85 -5.00
N LEU A 748 11.80 -27.67 -4.41
CA LEU A 748 11.52 -28.21 -3.10
C LEU A 748 10.93 -29.60 -3.30
N THR A 749 11.67 -30.59 -2.82
CA THR A 749 11.17 -31.95 -2.65
C THR A 749 10.47 -32.06 -1.30
N ASN A 750 9.52 -32.97 -1.23
CA ASN A 750 8.85 -33.28 0.02
C ASN A 750 9.79 -34.03 0.95
N LYS A 751 9.73 -33.73 2.25
CA LYS A 751 10.54 -34.41 3.27
C LYS A 751 9.68 -34.81 4.45
N ILE A 752 9.69 -36.10 4.78
CA ILE A 752 9.20 -36.64 6.05
C ILE A 752 10.43 -37.13 6.81
N ILE A 753 10.74 -36.50 7.95
CA ILE A 753 11.91 -36.83 8.78
C ILE A 753 11.43 -37.33 10.14
N SER A 754 11.85 -38.54 10.49
CA SER A 754 11.57 -39.19 11.77
C SER A 754 12.89 -39.71 12.36
N PRO A 755 13.10 -39.66 13.70
CA PRO A 755 14.27 -40.26 14.31
C PRO A 755 14.29 -41.78 14.05
N PRO A 756 15.49 -42.38 13.96
CA PRO A 756 15.62 -43.82 13.85
C PRO A 756 15.02 -44.49 15.10
N PRO A 757 14.35 -45.66 14.96
CA PRO A 757 13.78 -46.36 16.10
C PRO A 757 14.88 -46.64 17.14
N LYS A 758 14.66 -46.22 18.39
CA LYS A 758 15.56 -46.53 19.50
C LYS A 758 15.56 -48.05 19.70
N VAL A 759 16.59 -48.72 19.20
CA VAL A 759 16.86 -50.12 19.53
C VAL A 759 17.20 -50.14 21.02
N SER A 760 16.31 -50.66 21.84
CA SER A 760 16.57 -50.88 23.27
C SER A 760 17.80 -51.78 23.40
N ASN A 761 18.82 -51.31 24.14
CA ASN A 761 20.06 -52.04 24.39
C ASN A 761 19.80 -53.50 24.79
N CYS A 762 20.10 -54.43 23.89
CA CYS A 762 20.21 -55.84 24.23
C CYS A 762 21.44 -56.03 25.13
N ILE A 763 21.22 -56.28 26.43
CA ILE A 763 22.28 -56.76 27.33
C ILE A 763 22.54 -58.23 26.97
N VAL A 764 23.59 -58.47 26.19
CA VAL A 764 24.13 -59.83 26.02
C VAL A 764 24.85 -60.19 27.32
N THR A 765 24.26 -61.10 28.10
CA THR A 765 24.93 -61.64 29.30
C THR A 765 25.79 -62.83 28.89
N VAL A 766 27.11 -62.67 28.88
CA VAL A 766 28.05 -63.78 28.72
C VAL A 766 28.29 -64.40 30.10
N ARG A 767 27.91 -65.67 30.30
CA ARG A 767 28.32 -66.45 31.49
C ARG A 767 29.45 -67.40 31.10
N ASP A 768 30.66 -67.08 31.52
CA ASP A 768 31.76 -68.04 31.48
C ASP A 768 31.60 -69.06 32.62
N LYS A 769 31.51 -70.34 32.26
CA LYS A 769 31.49 -71.46 33.21
C LYS A 769 32.87 -72.10 33.26
N VAL A 770 33.67 -71.76 34.26
CA VAL A 770 34.98 -72.41 34.51
C VAL A 770 34.75 -73.64 35.40
N SER A 771 34.96 -74.84 34.88
CA SER A 771 35.14 -76.05 35.71
C SER A 771 36.64 -76.33 35.89
N GLY A 772 37.03 -76.54 37.15
CA GLY A 772 38.42 -76.70 37.61
C GLY A 772 39.14 -77.99 37.16
N ASN A 773 40.45 -78.00 37.47
CA ASN A 773 41.53 -78.92 37.05
C ASN A 773 41.36 -80.40 37.46
N ILE A 774 41.95 -81.31 36.65
CA ILE A 774 43.16 -82.14 36.94
C ILE A 774 43.54 -82.97 35.69
N GLY A 775 44.84 -83.04 35.34
CA GLY A 775 45.51 -84.23 34.77
C GLY A 775 45.67 -84.37 33.24
N SER A 776 46.92 -84.18 32.77
CA SER A 776 47.60 -84.76 31.58
C SER A 776 46.89 -84.85 30.20
N ASN A 777 47.48 -84.18 29.20
CA ASN A 777 47.36 -84.39 27.74
C ASN A 777 45.96 -84.55 27.14
N VAL A 778 45.26 -83.45 26.77
CA VAL A 778 44.44 -83.24 25.54
C VAL A 778 44.06 -81.73 25.45
N SER A 779 44.07 -81.14 24.25
CA SER A 779 43.62 -79.77 23.94
C SER A 779 42.17 -79.46 24.39
N LYS A 780 41.96 -78.39 25.17
CA LYS A 780 40.62 -77.90 25.57
C LYS A 780 39.94 -77.15 24.41
N LYS A 781 38.70 -77.55 24.08
CA LYS A 781 37.82 -76.87 23.11
C LYS A 781 36.90 -75.91 23.87
N MET A 782 36.98 -74.60 23.60
CA MET A 782 35.96 -73.64 24.07
C MET A 782 34.68 -73.88 23.28
N VAL A 783 33.55 -74.02 23.98
CA VAL A 783 32.22 -74.04 23.36
C VAL A 783 31.51 -72.75 23.74
N THR A 784 31.44 -71.82 22.80
CA THR A 784 30.62 -70.62 22.92
C THR A 784 29.19 -70.99 22.57
N GLN A 785 28.28 -70.98 23.55
CA GLN A 785 26.85 -71.16 23.29
C GLN A 785 26.22 -69.79 23.05
N VAL A 786 25.91 -69.47 21.79
CA VAL A 786 25.12 -68.28 21.41
C VAL A 786 23.67 -68.74 21.25
N THR A 787 22.78 -68.30 22.14
CA THR A 787 21.34 -68.48 21.95
C THR A 787 20.81 -67.27 21.16
N GLY A 788 20.42 -67.49 19.90
CA GLY A 788 19.89 -66.44 19.03
C GLY A 788 18.47 -66.00 19.45
N CYS A 789 18.19 -64.70 19.30
CA CYS A 789 16.84 -64.13 19.41
C CYS A 789 16.13 -64.20 18.04
N GLY A 790 14.90 -64.72 18.02
CA GLY A 790 14.04 -64.74 16.84
C GLY A 790 13.47 -63.36 16.52
N GLN A 791 13.44 -63.00 15.23
CA GLN A 791 12.59 -61.92 14.72
C GLN A 791 11.14 -62.39 14.69
N GLN A 792 10.23 -61.63 15.31
CA GLN A 792 8.83 -61.65 14.91
C GLN A 792 8.66 -60.61 13.79
N SER A 793 8.52 -61.12 12.56
CA SER A 793 8.08 -60.36 11.39
C SER A 793 6.64 -59.90 11.59
N GLY A 794 6.40 -58.59 11.51
CA GLY A 794 5.10 -57.99 11.24
C GLY A 794 5.14 -57.38 9.83
N ASN A 795 4.27 -57.90 8.95
CA ASN A 795 4.16 -57.64 7.52
C ASN A 795 4.25 -56.16 7.09
N LEU A 796 5.11 -55.90 6.11
CA LEU A 796 4.94 -54.84 5.10
C LEU A 796 5.04 -55.50 3.72
N ASN A 797 3.88 -55.82 3.13
CA ASN A 797 3.70 -55.90 1.67
C ASN A 797 3.41 -54.45 1.22
N GLY A 798 3.91 -53.87 0.13
CA GLY A 798 4.68 -54.37 -1.01
C GLY A 798 4.18 -53.68 -2.29
N GLY A 799 5.08 -53.05 -3.05
CA GLY A 799 4.93 -52.58 -4.44
C GLY A 799 5.15 -51.07 -4.61
N GLY A 800 6.02 -50.53 -5.46
CA GLY A 800 6.94 -51.08 -6.45
C GLY A 800 7.15 -50.04 -7.57
N VAL A 801 8.35 -49.45 -7.62
CA VAL A 801 8.98 -48.57 -8.63
C VAL A 801 8.28 -47.26 -9.00
#